data_AF-A0A2E9IWY6-F1
#
_entry.id   AF-A0A2E9IWY6-F1
#
_cell.length_a   1.000
_cell.length_b   1.000
_cell.length_c   1.000
_cell.angle_alpha   90.00
_cell.angle_beta   90.00
_cell.angle_gamma   90.00
#
_symmetry.space_group_name_H-M   'P 1'
#
loop_
_entity.id
_entity.type
_entity.pdbx_description
1 polymer ?
#
loop_
_entity_poly.entity_id
_entity_poly.type
_entity_poly.pdbx_seq_one_letter_code
_entity_poly.pdbx_strand_id
1 'polypeptide(L)'
;MIAYGVDPFTSDAVTYYIKVSGVNLGTSYSLSWLPSPEDGFEGETGNNTYKDASDALLATEGQRISQTIGYGGALNDDWYQVRINSGDEGIVIEAYFEHTDATNIDIELYDANQQFLKRSIGTSNVERIHYTGGAGDYYLRVFGKSGGKPYDLVWNSYKEDDLEKAAEFDFEVKPETPDNDTPDWPRRLLDTDYNGNFYETMGGGPRPDLEFFLLEGQTQLDEDWYSVEVNSDEDIFIVDLQFEHAYGDIDLAIYKRAVTDISDPSIILEPAYLVKQSEGVVDGERIVLLDLDPGDYLICVYGYGIVNPKDSDSWSEGDFDPYTQDLLDWADYESIKEDGVDDYYDLAEETARGLGNSYSLQWVSSREDIYDLEAPELDPTVEVDDADASVNDTRVKAAVPTLIDEQGVVDAAVSDPEVRRTYTATNDSGDQVTVSYRPVYRYSDLAQFDEDWFEIPVDTGGDHQFFASIYYNNLHGDLDLYLYSQDGELIDSSPREDAFVESVEASGEGLTTYYLRVVGNNLGVPYTLEMRGYFDDDYEDNETLEEADVNAVIENLNGVTITGLVSRDIDLYRIYVPADQVHLDFSVDSPGIAFGLSVLDESGAELPSGFEESGRSTAGNDNLSMGVIAPDAGTYYLQVTATSGLTYGLTWTYNNIDQYEYDGPFAIADYYEYFNNNTPSDATELTRLRLEPPYDPDAAGPLDPIKELAFDYGLLSSLTLALPGMDPFGHAIQEADDWYKIQIPSWFLATAKKGNESVTVLKRDYNVRLSAEIEFMHIDGDINIEIYDENDLVNPIVRSETTNDIESVIASIDPLDAALNYYIRVYGDDRANDYSLKWDVSKQDAYEELEDENPLNDTNNFVDLAYDLTTANGVSTEGTWLHQIEYLLDVNGDGVIDSLDGGFTSKTGYGTQTTDDWYAVVVSEGATQLSVDVEFFSDNDTGYDYTPDDLDVDFEVYFLAGNDGDPTTADLRRPVLIGRSTTDTDESLFSSEGIEAKGISDDITTKITENGVFDVEESGIYFIRIYYDNRSHPYTFKWDDVGGDDDPVLDAAIIDDYVNGRWSIVIPSKLPGDEIENPYDNLDGDDYPNWAEYVLGLDSTVADLQIIEHSVLEIEGVEYYQFSFLRNVNAMGLGYEFTVQESTNLNFGSKQAVYYDKETIADTDLERVIYRSTKPIDDEPRCFFRLVVNEPAEQLE
;
A
#
# COMPACT_ATOMS: atom_id res chain seq x y z
N MET A 1 65.05 42.02 -24.58
CA MET A 1 64.27 42.09 -25.84
C MET A 1 62.83 42.28 -25.39
N ILE A 2 62.06 43.18 -25.99
CA ILE A 2 60.64 43.34 -25.68
C ILE A 2 59.91 42.83 -26.92
N ALA A 3 59.13 41.77 -26.78
CA ALA A 3 58.21 41.29 -27.80
C ALA A 3 56.82 41.85 -27.53
N TYR A 4 56.05 42.10 -28.57
CA TYR A 4 54.68 42.60 -28.48
C TYR A 4 53.89 41.94 -29.61
N GLY A 5 52.81 41.22 -29.26
CA GLY A 5 51.90 40.62 -30.24
C GLY A 5 51.13 41.71 -30.97
N VAL A 6 50.99 41.57 -32.29
CA VAL A 6 50.19 42.48 -33.12
C VAL A 6 48.90 41.75 -33.48
N ASP A 7 47.76 42.44 -33.47
CA ASP A 7 46.49 41.86 -33.92
C ASP A 7 46.62 41.42 -35.39
N PRO A 8 46.56 40.11 -35.66
CA PRO A 8 46.87 39.50 -36.95
C PRO A 8 45.64 39.33 -37.84
N PHE A 9 44.43 39.51 -37.30
CA PHE A 9 43.14 39.27 -37.95
C PHE A 9 42.54 40.53 -38.59
N THR A 10 43.21 41.68 -38.42
CA THR A 10 42.79 42.94 -39.05
C THR A 10 43.32 43.08 -40.48
N SER A 11 42.45 43.45 -41.42
CA SER A 11 42.82 43.72 -42.82
C SER A 11 43.46 45.11 -43.04
N ASP A 12 43.50 45.94 -42.00
CA ASP A 12 44.00 47.31 -42.04
C ASP A 12 45.41 47.46 -41.44
N ALA A 13 46.25 48.32 -42.03
CA ALA A 13 47.61 48.56 -41.54
C ALA A 13 47.61 49.33 -40.20
N VAL A 14 47.72 48.62 -39.08
CA VAL A 14 47.81 49.22 -37.73
C VAL A 14 49.21 49.81 -37.47
N THR A 15 49.28 51.04 -36.93
CA THR A 15 50.55 51.74 -36.63
C THR A 15 50.91 51.63 -35.15
N TYR A 16 52.05 51.02 -34.83
CA TYR A 16 52.57 50.88 -33.46
C TYR A 16 53.63 51.93 -33.11
N TYR A 17 53.63 52.40 -31.84
CA TYR A 17 54.57 53.40 -31.33
C TYR A 17 55.46 52.83 -30.22
N ILE A 18 56.79 52.84 -30.42
CA ILE A 18 57.75 52.43 -29.38
C ILE A 18 58.22 53.66 -28.59
N LYS A 19 57.86 53.71 -27.31
CA LYS A 19 58.33 54.76 -26.38
C LYS A 19 59.53 54.30 -25.57
N VAL A 20 60.70 54.88 -25.86
CA VAL A 20 61.90 54.72 -25.02
C VAL A 20 61.92 55.83 -23.97
N SER A 21 61.92 55.46 -22.69
CA SER A 21 62.00 56.42 -21.58
C SER A 21 63.04 55.99 -20.54
N GLY A 22 63.60 56.95 -19.81
CA GLY A 22 64.63 56.69 -18.80
C GLY A 22 64.92 57.92 -17.95
N VAL A 23 65.81 57.79 -16.96
CA VAL A 23 66.13 58.82 -15.96
C VAL A 23 66.91 60.05 -16.51
N ASN A 24 66.90 60.27 -17.83
CA ASN A 24 67.47 61.45 -18.51
C ASN A 24 68.98 61.69 -18.26
N LEU A 25 69.79 60.64 -18.19
CA LEU A 25 71.24 60.72 -17.96
C LEU A 25 72.09 61.05 -19.20
N GLY A 26 71.46 61.32 -20.35
CA GLY A 26 72.17 61.65 -21.60
C GLY A 26 72.79 60.43 -22.32
N THR A 27 72.33 59.22 -22.02
CA THR A 27 72.79 57.98 -22.63
C THR A 27 72.38 57.90 -24.11
N SER A 28 73.31 57.61 -25.00
CA SER A 28 73.01 57.28 -26.40
C SER A 28 72.56 55.82 -26.51
N TYR A 29 71.52 55.55 -27.30
CA TYR A 29 71.04 54.19 -27.56
C TYR A 29 70.88 53.95 -29.07
N SER A 30 70.78 52.68 -29.45
CA SER A 30 70.36 52.25 -30.77
C SER A 30 69.13 51.38 -30.60
N LEU A 31 68.10 51.63 -31.41
CA LEU A 31 66.89 50.80 -31.44
C LEU A 31 66.92 49.96 -32.72
N SER A 32 66.77 48.66 -32.56
CA SER A 32 66.60 47.70 -33.64
C SER A 32 65.40 46.82 -33.31
N TRP A 33 64.50 46.66 -34.28
CA TRP A 33 63.39 45.72 -34.20
C TRP A 33 63.42 44.84 -35.44
N LEU A 34 62.96 43.62 -35.29
CA LEU A 34 62.76 42.66 -36.37
C LEU A 34 61.33 42.12 -36.19
N PRO A 35 60.49 42.12 -37.25
CA PRO A 35 59.28 41.33 -37.21
C PRO A 35 59.68 39.85 -37.19
N SER A 36 59.06 39.08 -36.29
CA SER A 36 59.16 37.62 -36.26
C SER A 36 57.75 37.06 -36.43
N PRO A 37 57.57 35.98 -37.22
CA PRO A 37 56.35 35.17 -37.17
C PRO A 37 56.35 34.20 -35.99
N GLU A 38 57.47 34.07 -35.27
CA GLU A 38 57.59 33.28 -34.04
C GLU A 38 57.05 34.07 -32.83
N ASP A 39 56.26 33.39 -31.99
CA ASP A 39 55.73 33.93 -30.73
C ASP A 39 56.76 33.84 -29.57
N GLY A 40 56.30 34.02 -28.33
CA GLY A 40 57.14 33.94 -27.14
C GLY A 40 57.50 32.51 -26.68
N PHE A 41 56.89 31.49 -27.29
CA PHE A 41 57.00 30.08 -26.93
C PHE A 41 57.93 29.30 -27.87
N GLU A 42 58.48 29.96 -28.89
CA GLU A 42 59.29 29.35 -29.95
C GLU A 42 60.83 29.30 -29.69
N GLY A 43 61.52 28.26 -30.22
CA GLY A 43 63.00 28.08 -30.19
C GLY A 43 63.54 26.76 -29.57
N GLU A 44 64.88 26.54 -29.48
CA GLU A 44 65.47 25.29 -28.90
C GLU A 44 65.19 25.08 -27.39
N THR A 45 64.60 26.07 -26.72
CA THR A 45 64.11 26.00 -25.33
C THR A 45 62.62 26.38 -25.25
N GLY A 46 61.93 26.34 -26.38
CA GLY A 46 60.50 26.61 -26.50
C GLY A 46 59.65 25.39 -26.16
N ASN A 47 58.33 25.53 -26.25
CA ASN A 47 57.38 24.49 -25.86
C ASN A 47 57.14 23.42 -26.94
N ASN A 48 58.15 23.14 -27.75
CA ASN A 48 58.04 22.36 -28.98
C ASN A 48 57.88 20.84 -28.75
N THR A 49 57.90 20.39 -27.50
CA THR A 49 57.81 18.98 -27.12
C THR A 49 57.05 18.81 -25.81
N TYR A 50 56.41 17.66 -25.62
CA TYR A 50 55.73 17.30 -24.37
C TYR A 50 56.57 17.56 -23.09
N LYS A 51 57.89 17.33 -23.13
CA LYS A 51 58.75 17.48 -21.95
C LYS A 51 59.02 18.94 -21.57
N ASP A 52 58.81 19.84 -22.51
CA ASP A 52 59.05 21.27 -22.38
C ASP A 52 57.73 22.05 -22.48
N ALA A 53 56.58 21.40 -22.23
CA ALA A 53 55.26 22.01 -22.28
C ALA A 53 55.19 23.26 -21.38
N SER A 54 54.58 24.31 -21.91
CA SER A 54 54.46 25.60 -21.22
C SER A 54 53.35 25.56 -20.18
N ASP A 55 53.65 25.96 -18.94
CA ASP A 55 52.66 26.12 -17.85
C ASP A 55 51.93 27.46 -17.89
N ALA A 56 52.18 28.29 -18.90
CA ALA A 56 51.64 29.65 -19.01
C ALA A 56 50.11 29.70 -19.09
N LEU A 57 49.46 28.65 -19.60
CA LEU A 57 47.99 28.56 -19.67
C LEU A 57 47.33 28.37 -18.31
N LEU A 58 48.03 27.78 -17.32
CA LEU A 58 47.45 27.53 -15.99
C LEU A 58 47.01 28.79 -15.24
N ALA A 59 47.45 29.97 -15.68
CA ALA A 59 47.08 31.27 -15.11
C ALA A 59 46.05 32.04 -15.95
N THR A 60 45.54 31.45 -17.03
CA THR A 60 44.66 32.10 -18.02
C THR A 60 43.41 31.27 -18.29
N GLU A 61 42.97 30.49 -17.30
CA GLU A 61 41.73 29.72 -17.35
C GLU A 61 40.53 30.63 -17.68
N GLY A 62 39.68 30.17 -18.60
CA GLY A 62 38.52 30.88 -19.15
C GLY A 62 38.84 32.18 -19.90
N GLN A 63 40.11 32.52 -20.09
CA GLN A 63 40.56 33.73 -20.79
C GLN A 63 41.28 33.40 -22.09
N ARG A 64 40.94 34.10 -23.18
CA ARG A 64 41.68 34.03 -24.44
C ARG A 64 43.13 34.47 -24.22
N ILE A 65 44.08 33.70 -24.74
CA ILE A 65 45.52 34.00 -24.58
C ILE A 65 45.91 35.35 -25.19
N SER A 66 45.19 35.84 -26.20
CA SER A 66 45.40 37.18 -26.77
C SER A 66 45.26 38.32 -25.76
N GLN A 67 44.44 38.14 -24.72
CA GLN A 67 44.21 39.11 -23.66
C GLN A 67 45.26 39.02 -22.53
N THR A 68 46.00 37.92 -22.47
CA THR A 68 46.91 37.59 -21.36
C THR A 68 48.36 37.49 -21.82
N ILE A 69 48.73 36.36 -22.43
CA ILE A 69 50.10 35.98 -22.80
C ILE A 69 50.45 36.29 -24.28
N GLY A 70 49.46 36.74 -25.06
CA GLY A 70 49.55 37.02 -26.49
C GLY A 70 49.13 35.82 -27.37
N TYR A 71 48.93 36.06 -28.66
CA TYR A 71 48.59 35.00 -29.62
C TYR A 71 49.70 33.95 -29.76
N GLY A 72 49.31 32.69 -29.94
CA GLY A 72 50.21 31.57 -30.25
C GLY A 72 50.53 31.48 -31.74
N GLY A 73 51.60 30.79 -32.14
CA GLY A 73 51.96 30.61 -33.55
C GLY A 73 52.56 29.24 -33.86
N ALA A 74 51.77 28.36 -34.48
CA ALA A 74 52.18 26.97 -34.74
C ALA A 74 53.11 26.85 -35.98
N LEU A 75 54.35 27.31 -35.88
CA LEU A 75 55.40 27.02 -36.89
C LEU A 75 55.99 25.62 -36.69
N ASN A 76 55.93 25.12 -35.46
CA ASN A 76 56.08 23.72 -35.07
C ASN A 76 54.96 23.35 -34.07
N ASP A 77 55.12 22.26 -33.31
CA ASP A 77 54.07 21.79 -32.39
C ASP A 77 54.19 22.50 -31.04
N ASP A 78 53.15 23.20 -30.61
CA ASP A 78 53.14 23.90 -29.34
C ASP A 78 52.50 23.03 -28.25
N TRP A 79 53.26 22.72 -27.20
CA TRP A 79 52.76 21.97 -26.05
C TRP A 79 52.47 22.90 -24.88
N TYR A 80 51.28 22.76 -24.28
CA TYR A 80 50.86 23.49 -23.10
C TYR A 80 50.39 22.55 -22.02
N GLN A 81 50.57 22.95 -20.76
CA GLN A 81 49.95 22.30 -19.62
C GLN A 81 48.62 22.99 -19.32
N VAL A 82 47.56 22.19 -19.26
CA VAL A 82 46.21 22.58 -18.80
C VAL A 82 45.81 21.68 -17.63
N ARG A 83 44.70 21.96 -16.96
CA ARG A 83 44.31 21.21 -15.76
C ARG A 83 42.80 21.05 -15.69
N ILE A 84 42.33 19.88 -15.26
CA ILE A 84 40.99 19.74 -14.71
C ILE A 84 41.09 20.05 -13.22
N ASN A 85 40.43 21.10 -12.75
CA ASN A 85 40.49 21.52 -11.35
C ASN A 85 39.83 20.48 -10.42
N SER A 86 40.12 20.59 -9.12
CA SER A 86 39.57 19.66 -8.14
C SER A 86 38.09 19.95 -7.92
N GLY A 87 37.22 19.02 -8.27
CA GLY A 87 35.76 19.18 -8.20
C GLY A 87 35.09 19.28 -9.57
N ASP A 88 35.90 19.50 -10.60
CA ASP A 88 35.47 19.58 -11.99
C ASP A 88 35.48 18.19 -12.63
N GLU A 89 34.63 18.02 -13.62
CA GLU A 89 34.37 16.74 -14.29
C GLU A 89 34.96 16.70 -15.70
N GLY A 90 35.27 17.87 -16.27
CA GLY A 90 35.84 17.97 -17.61
C GLY A 90 36.63 19.23 -17.87
N ILE A 91 37.06 19.35 -19.13
CA ILE A 91 37.75 20.52 -19.69
C ILE A 91 37.24 20.78 -21.10
N VAL A 92 37.00 22.05 -21.40
CA VAL A 92 36.76 22.54 -22.75
C VAL A 92 37.95 23.40 -23.20
N ILE A 93 38.40 23.19 -24.43
CA ILE A 93 39.54 23.87 -25.03
C ILE A 93 39.14 24.30 -26.41
N GLU A 94 39.35 25.58 -26.73
CA GLU A 94 39.05 26.11 -28.05
C GLU A 94 40.22 26.94 -28.60
N ALA A 95 40.62 26.67 -29.84
CA ALA A 95 41.61 27.43 -30.58
C ALA A 95 40.99 28.09 -31.81
N TYR A 96 40.99 29.43 -31.85
CA TYR A 96 40.53 30.22 -32.99
C TYR A 96 41.69 30.60 -33.91
N PHE A 97 41.53 30.47 -35.23
CA PHE A 97 42.55 30.81 -36.23
C PHE A 97 41.93 31.05 -37.62
N GLU A 98 42.69 31.62 -38.55
CA GLU A 98 42.28 31.73 -39.95
C GLU A 98 42.63 30.44 -40.73
N HIS A 99 41.61 29.68 -41.12
CA HIS A 99 41.77 28.45 -41.90
C HIS A 99 42.02 28.71 -43.39
N THR A 100 43.04 28.02 -43.90
CA THR A 100 43.29 27.77 -45.33
C THR A 100 44.05 26.45 -45.49
N ASP A 101 44.09 25.89 -46.70
CA ASP A 101 44.94 24.73 -47.06
C ASP A 101 46.41 24.85 -46.61
N ALA A 102 46.91 26.07 -46.35
CA ALA A 102 48.29 26.35 -45.98
C ALA A 102 48.49 26.73 -44.50
N THR A 103 47.41 26.90 -43.73
CA THR A 103 47.39 27.46 -42.37
C THR A 103 46.59 26.62 -41.37
N ASN A 104 46.21 25.37 -41.72
CA ASN A 104 45.47 24.49 -40.82
C ASN A 104 46.30 24.10 -39.59
N ILE A 105 45.70 24.30 -38.42
CA ILE A 105 46.22 23.80 -37.15
C ILE A 105 45.17 22.88 -36.55
N ASP A 106 45.64 21.89 -35.79
CA ASP A 106 44.84 20.87 -35.15
C ASP A 106 45.24 20.81 -33.67
N ILE A 107 44.39 20.28 -32.80
CA ILE A 107 44.71 20.15 -31.36
C ILE A 107 44.54 18.71 -30.86
N GLU A 108 45.40 18.29 -29.94
CA GLU A 108 45.38 16.99 -29.27
C GLU A 108 45.55 17.16 -27.76
N LEU A 109 44.81 16.39 -26.96
CA LEU A 109 44.90 16.34 -25.51
C LEU A 109 45.54 15.03 -25.05
N TYR A 110 46.45 15.12 -24.06
CA TYR A 110 47.19 14.01 -23.48
C TYR A 110 47.13 14.03 -21.96
N ASP A 111 47.24 12.86 -21.34
CA ASP A 111 47.39 12.73 -19.88
C ASP A 111 48.82 13.02 -19.39
N ALA A 112 49.03 12.98 -18.07
CA ALA A 112 50.34 13.14 -17.43
C ALA A 112 51.38 12.03 -17.75
N ASN A 113 50.97 10.94 -18.41
CA ASN A 113 51.81 9.83 -18.83
C ASN A 113 52.09 9.82 -20.35
N GLN A 114 51.73 10.87 -21.09
CA GLN A 114 51.80 10.96 -22.56
C GLN A 114 50.85 10.02 -23.29
N GLN A 115 49.79 9.57 -22.64
CA GLN A 115 48.72 8.84 -23.31
C GLN A 115 47.80 9.82 -24.01
N PHE A 116 47.54 9.57 -25.29
CA PHE A 116 46.57 10.30 -26.09
C PHE A 116 45.16 10.11 -25.52
N LEU A 117 44.40 11.20 -25.44
CA LEU A 117 43.03 11.21 -24.91
C LEU A 117 42.00 11.60 -25.96
N LYS A 118 42.13 12.80 -26.55
CA LYS A 118 41.17 13.35 -27.51
C LYS A 118 41.88 14.27 -28.52
N ARG A 119 41.29 14.48 -29.69
CA ARG A 119 41.80 15.41 -30.73
C ARG A 119 40.67 16.09 -31.48
N SER A 120 40.97 17.27 -32.02
CA SER A 120 40.18 17.99 -33.02
C SER A 120 41.03 18.16 -34.27
N ILE A 121 40.50 17.71 -35.41
CA ILE A 121 41.15 17.83 -36.72
C ILE A 121 40.08 18.31 -37.71
N GLY A 122 39.99 19.63 -37.88
CA GLY A 122 38.98 20.27 -38.69
C GLY A 122 39.54 20.98 -39.93
N THR A 123 38.61 21.58 -40.68
CA THR A 123 38.93 22.58 -41.72
C THR A 123 38.18 23.90 -41.50
N SER A 124 37.64 24.10 -40.31
CA SER A 124 36.97 25.35 -39.93
C SER A 124 38.01 26.31 -39.32
N ASN A 125 37.59 27.52 -38.98
CA ASN A 125 38.43 28.51 -38.29
C ASN A 125 38.59 28.23 -36.78
N VAL A 126 38.04 27.12 -36.29
CA VAL A 126 38.02 26.77 -34.86
C VAL A 126 38.35 25.30 -34.69
N GLU A 127 39.25 25.00 -33.77
CA GLU A 127 39.40 23.64 -33.24
C GLU A 127 38.90 23.60 -31.78
N ARG A 128 38.10 22.59 -31.43
CA ARG A 128 37.50 22.45 -30.10
C ARG A 128 37.72 21.04 -29.55
N ILE A 129 38.11 20.94 -28.28
CA ILE A 129 38.14 19.68 -27.53
C ILE A 129 37.27 19.86 -26.29
N HIS A 130 36.23 19.04 -26.17
CA HIS A 130 35.49 18.84 -24.91
C HIS A 130 35.86 17.47 -24.32
N TYR A 131 36.35 17.40 -23.09
CA TYR A 131 36.83 16.13 -22.53
C TYR A 131 36.49 15.97 -21.06
N THR A 132 35.71 14.92 -20.75
CA THR A 132 35.43 14.47 -19.39
C THR A 132 36.60 13.65 -18.83
N GLY A 133 37.07 13.97 -17.63
CA GLY A 133 38.22 13.33 -17.00
C GLY A 133 38.40 13.70 -15.53
N GLY A 134 39.23 12.94 -14.82
CA GLY A 134 39.48 13.23 -13.41
C GLY A 134 40.39 14.43 -13.18
N ALA A 135 40.20 15.14 -12.06
CA ALA A 135 41.06 16.25 -11.66
C ALA A 135 42.56 15.93 -11.74
N GLY A 136 43.34 16.80 -12.40
CA GLY A 136 44.76 16.54 -12.64
C GLY A 136 45.37 17.39 -13.76
N ASP A 137 46.66 17.21 -13.97
CA ASP A 137 47.41 17.89 -15.03
C ASP A 137 47.30 17.15 -16.37
N TYR A 138 46.98 17.91 -17.41
CA TYR A 138 46.85 17.46 -18.79
C TYR A 138 47.75 18.28 -19.71
N TYR A 139 47.98 17.77 -20.91
CA TYR A 139 48.91 18.35 -21.87
C TYR A 139 48.23 18.53 -23.23
N LEU A 140 48.03 19.77 -23.62
CA LEU A 140 47.50 20.16 -24.91
C LEU A 140 48.64 20.29 -25.92
N ARG A 141 48.48 19.72 -27.10
CA ARG A 141 49.36 19.89 -28.25
C ARG A 141 48.60 20.61 -29.34
N VAL A 142 49.03 21.80 -29.72
CA VAL A 142 48.61 22.47 -30.96
C VAL A 142 49.62 22.10 -32.03
N PHE A 143 49.19 21.48 -33.12
CA PHE A 143 50.08 20.97 -34.16
C PHE A 143 49.51 21.24 -35.55
N GLY A 144 50.26 20.84 -36.58
CA GLY A 144 49.91 21.16 -37.97
C GLY A 144 50.75 22.31 -38.50
N LYS A 145 50.24 23.05 -39.48
CA LYS A 145 51.01 24.08 -40.16
C LYS A 145 50.18 25.35 -40.26
N SER A 146 50.42 26.30 -39.37
CA SER A 146 49.81 27.63 -39.44
C SER A 146 50.37 28.52 -40.56
N GLY A 147 51.45 28.10 -41.22
CA GLY A 147 52.16 28.96 -42.18
C GLY A 147 52.74 30.24 -41.55
N GLY A 148 52.82 30.32 -40.22
CA GLY A 148 53.18 31.52 -39.46
C GLY A 148 52.00 32.45 -39.18
N LYS A 149 50.76 31.98 -39.36
CA LYS A 149 49.55 32.65 -38.86
C LYS A 149 49.36 32.31 -37.38
N PRO A 150 48.90 33.24 -36.57
CA PRO A 150 48.66 33.00 -35.17
C PRO A 150 47.29 32.37 -34.89
N TYR A 151 47.17 31.78 -33.70
CA TYR A 151 45.92 31.28 -33.13
C TYR A 151 45.66 31.91 -31.75
N ASP A 152 44.39 31.88 -31.34
CA ASP A 152 43.93 32.36 -30.04
C ASP A 152 43.21 31.24 -29.29
N LEU A 153 43.88 30.75 -28.25
CA LEU A 153 43.44 29.64 -27.43
C LEU A 153 42.70 30.13 -26.17
N VAL A 154 41.67 29.41 -25.76
CA VAL A 154 41.08 29.46 -24.41
C VAL A 154 40.91 28.03 -23.92
N TRP A 155 40.99 27.84 -22.61
CA TRP A 155 40.63 26.58 -21.97
C TRP A 155 39.92 26.90 -20.66
N ASN A 156 38.98 26.05 -20.27
CA ASN A 156 38.29 26.15 -18.99
C ASN A 156 38.03 24.73 -18.47
N SER A 157 38.30 24.44 -17.20
CA SER A 157 37.72 23.26 -16.58
C SER A 157 36.36 23.60 -15.99
N TYR A 158 35.47 22.61 -16.00
CA TYR A 158 34.07 22.83 -15.66
C TYR A 158 33.54 21.64 -14.85
N LYS A 159 32.52 21.91 -14.06
CA LYS A 159 31.69 20.91 -13.40
C LYS A 159 30.35 20.90 -14.13
N GLU A 160 29.86 19.75 -14.55
CA GLU A 160 28.54 19.66 -15.17
C GLU A 160 27.43 19.94 -14.15
N ASP A 161 26.29 20.44 -14.63
CA ASP A 161 25.10 20.67 -13.82
C ASP A 161 24.03 19.57 -13.96
N ASP A 162 23.02 19.63 -13.10
CA ASP A 162 22.01 18.57 -12.95
C ASP A 162 20.78 18.76 -13.90
N LEU A 163 20.68 19.86 -14.65
CA LEU A 163 19.61 20.13 -15.64
C LEU A 163 20.01 19.87 -17.09
N GLU A 164 21.27 19.52 -17.35
CA GLU A 164 21.80 19.11 -18.66
C GLU A 164 20.97 18.03 -19.37
N LYS A 165 20.32 17.12 -18.62
CA LYS A 165 19.52 16.05 -19.24
C LYS A 165 18.14 16.53 -19.65
N ALA A 166 17.78 16.33 -20.91
CA ALA A 166 16.43 16.54 -21.44
C ALA A 166 15.39 15.71 -20.67
N ALA A 167 14.17 16.22 -20.48
CA ALA A 167 13.12 15.46 -19.77
C ALA A 167 11.74 16.07 -20.03
N GLU A 168 11.22 15.92 -21.24
CA GLU A 168 9.95 16.54 -21.60
C GLU A 168 8.71 15.70 -21.22
N PHE A 169 8.83 14.36 -21.19
CA PHE A 169 7.71 13.43 -21.00
C PHE A 169 8.04 12.12 -20.24
N ASP A 170 9.28 11.90 -19.80
CA ASP A 170 9.66 10.68 -19.07
C ASP A 170 9.63 10.93 -17.56
N PHE A 171 8.89 10.09 -16.84
CA PHE A 171 8.91 10.05 -15.38
C PHE A 171 10.15 9.30 -14.85
N GLU A 172 11.29 9.26 -15.57
CA GLU A 172 12.62 8.80 -15.11
C GLU A 172 13.72 9.35 -16.05
N VAL A 173 14.67 10.15 -15.56
CA VAL A 173 15.90 10.46 -16.32
C VAL A 173 16.78 9.21 -16.35
N LYS A 174 16.82 8.53 -17.49
CA LYS A 174 17.63 7.33 -17.69
C LYS A 174 19.04 7.71 -18.18
N PRO A 175 20.06 6.86 -17.98
CA PRO A 175 21.42 7.14 -18.46
C PRO A 175 21.53 7.41 -19.96
N GLU A 176 20.59 6.92 -20.76
CA GLU A 176 20.51 7.10 -22.21
C GLU A 176 19.76 8.36 -22.66
N THR A 177 19.20 9.15 -21.73
CA THR A 177 18.47 10.36 -22.08
C THR A 177 19.41 11.38 -22.74
N PRO A 178 19.00 11.98 -23.89
CA PRO A 178 19.75 13.05 -24.53
C PRO A 178 19.97 14.24 -23.61
N ASP A 179 21.02 15.01 -23.91
CA ASP A 179 21.26 16.31 -23.28
C ASP A 179 20.27 17.36 -23.86
N ASN A 180 20.07 18.47 -23.15
CA ASN A 180 19.09 19.52 -23.46
C ASN A 180 19.56 20.49 -24.55
N ASP A 181 20.52 20.08 -25.37
CA ASP A 181 21.26 20.88 -26.35
C ASP A 181 20.42 21.33 -27.56
N THR A 182 19.20 20.82 -27.69
CA THR A 182 18.36 21.00 -28.87
C THR A 182 16.91 21.31 -28.50
N PRO A 183 16.18 22.08 -29.33
CA PRO A 183 14.77 22.41 -29.07
C PRO A 183 13.83 21.20 -29.12
N ASP A 184 14.27 20.07 -29.69
CA ASP A 184 13.52 18.80 -29.71
C ASP A 184 13.59 18.06 -28.37
N TRP A 185 14.60 18.37 -27.56
CA TRP A 185 14.88 17.71 -26.29
C TRP A 185 15.05 18.72 -25.15
N PRO A 186 14.08 19.63 -24.91
CA PRO A 186 14.22 20.60 -23.84
C PRO A 186 14.08 19.94 -22.45
N ARG A 187 14.62 20.60 -21.43
CA ARG A 187 14.33 20.29 -20.03
C ARG A 187 13.04 21.01 -19.58
N ARG A 188 12.01 20.26 -19.20
CA ARG A 188 10.74 20.82 -18.73
C ARG A 188 10.84 21.30 -17.28
N LEU A 189 10.47 22.56 -17.02
CA LEU A 189 10.65 23.20 -15.71
C LEU A 189 9.39 23.22 -14.82
N LEU A 190 8.20 23.06 -15.41
CA LEU A 190 6.92 23.25 -14.71
C LEU A 190 6.42 22.12 -13.82
N ASP A 191 6.67 20.86 -14.20
CA ASP A 191 6.13 19.73 -13.44
C ASP A 191 6.84 18.43 -13.80
N THR A 192 7.88 18.07 -13.03
CA THR A 192 8.30 16.68 -12.95
C THR A 192 8.96 16.34 -11.62
N ASP A 193 8.84 15.07 -11.29
CA ASP A 193 9.57 14.36 -10.25
C ASP A 193 11.12 14.59 -10.24
N TYR A 194 11.70 15.08 -11.34
CA TYR A 194 13.13 15.08 -11.61
C TYR A 194 13.89 16.30 -11.09
N ASN A 195 13.21 17.43 -10.93
CA ASN A 195 13.83 18.65 -10.41
C ASN A 195 14.00 18.62 -8.88
N GLY A 196 13.52 17.56 -8.21
CA GLY A 196 13.52 17.42 -6.75
C GLY A 196 14.91 17.35 -6.08
N ASN A 197 15.97 17.05 -6.82
CA ASN A 197 17.34 17.03 -6.28
C ASN A 197 17.91 18.43 -5.99
N PHE A 198 17.28 19.49 -6.47
CA PHE A 198 17.65 20.87 -6.15
C PHE A 198 17.28 21.27 -4.71
N TYR A 199 16.51 20.44 -3.99
CA TYR A 199 16.11 20.69 -2.60
C TYR A 199 16.55 19.56 -1.65
N GLU A 200 17.31 19.90 -0.60
CA GLU A 200 17.51 19.02 0.55
C GLU A 200 16.18 18.83 1.30
N THR A 201 15.44 17.77 0.95
CA THR A 201 14.48 17.04 1.80
C THR A 201 13.72 17.85 2.87
N MET A 202 12.48 18.26 2.58
CA MET A 202 11.41 18.29 3.58
C MET A 202 10.40 17.19 3.22
N GLY A 203 10.30 16.17 4.08
CA GLY A 203 9.70 14.87 3.82
C GLY A 203 8.40 14.85 3.00
N GLY A 204 8.46 14.19 1.84
CA GLY A 204 7.32 13.55 1.19
C GLY A 204 6.21 14.43 0.62
N GLY A 205 6.38 15.75 0.53
CA GLY A 205 5.41 16.64 -0.13
C GLY A 205 5.51 16.68 -1.67
N PRO A 206 4.51 17.29 -2.37
CA PRO A 206 4.58 17.51 -3.81
C PRO A 206 5.80 18.34 -4.18
N ARG A 207 6.38 18.04 -5.34
CA ARG A 207 7.71 18.52 -5.76
C ARG A 207 7.59 19.91 -6.40
N PRO A 208 8.60 20.79 -6.23
CA PRO A 208 8.47 22.21 -6.54
C PRO A 208 8.50 22.50 -8.05
N ASP A 209 7.53 23.28 -8.52
CA ASP A 209 7.57 24.01 -9.78
C ASP A 209 8.74 25.00 -9.77
N LEU A 210 9.62 25.00 -10.78
CA LEU A 210 10.78 25.89 -10.82
C LEU A 210 10.48 27.34 -11.24
N GLU A 211 9.22 27.70 -11.48
CA GLU A 211 8.71 29.00 -11.99
C GLU A 211 9.06 30.24 -11.17
N PHE A 212 9.75 30.13 -10.05
CA PHE A 212 10.22 31.32 -9.31
C PHE A 212 11.58 31.12 -8.68
N PHE A 213 12.26 30.02 -9.02
CA PHE A 213 13.51 29.61 -8.42
C PHE A 213 14.70 30.22 -9.14
N LEU A 214 15.68 30.69 -8.36
CA LEU A 214 16.99 31.03 -8.89
C LEU A 214 17.79 29.75 -9.09
N LEU A 215 17.85 29.27 -10.34
CA LEU A 215 18.66 28.12 -10.73
C LEU A 215 20.12 28.57 -10.78
N GLU A 216 20.91 28.27 -9.75
CA GLU A 216 22.32 28.67 -9.68
C GLU A 216 23.26 27.56 -10.16
N GLY A 217 24.34 27.94 -10.83
CA GLY A 217 25.46 27.02 -11.12
C GLY A 217 25.25 26.14 -12.35
N GLN A 218 24.32 26.52 -13.23
CA GLN A 218 24.15 25.92 -14.56
C GLN A 218 25.38 26.18 -15.41
N THR A 219 25.81 25.24 -16.24
CA THR A 219 27.10 25.29 -16.94
C THR A 219 26.90 25.33 -18.44
N GLN A 220 27.30 26.42 -19.08
CA GLN A 220 27.08 26.60 -20.51
C GLN A 220 28.20 25.92 -21.33
N LEU A 221 27.92 24.76 -21.92
CA LEU A 221 28.81 24.07 -22.86
C LEU A 221 28.31 24.15 -24.31
N ASP A 222 27.02 24.22 -24.49
CA ASP A 222 26.26 24.24 -25.75
C ASP A 222 25.00 25.08 -25.52
N GLU A 223 23.94 24.83 -26.30
CA GLU A 223 22.66 25.51 -26.19
C GLU A 223 21.73 24.82 -25.21
N ASP A 224 21.52 25.38 -24.02
CA ASP A 224 20.57 24.84 -23.06
C ASP A 224 19.13 25.21 -23.42
N TRP A 225 18.30 24.21 -23.75
CA TRP A 225 16.88 24.40 -24.00
C TRP A 225 16.03 23.99 -22.79
N TYR A 226 15.20 24.92 -22.32
CA TYR A 226 14.21 24.71 -21.27
C TYR A 226 12.80 24.91 -21.81
N SER A 227 11.83 24.13 -21.34
CA SER A 227 10.41 24.33 -21.67
C SER A 227 9.60 24.74 -20.44
N VAL A 228 8.76 25.75 -20.66
CA VAL A 228 7.83 26.34 -19.70
C VAL A 228 6.46 26.53 -20.37
N GLU A 229 5.41 26.71 -19.61
CA GLU A 229 4.01 26.87 -20.04
C GLU A 229 3.52 28.17 -19.43
N VAL A 230 2.83 28.95 -20.25
CA VAL A 230 2.13 30.16 -19.81
C VAL A 230 0.64 29.83 -19.80
N ASN A 231 0.01 29.96 -18.64
CA ASN A 231 -1.41 29.65 -18.45
C ASN A 231 -2.32 30.69 -19.12
N SER A 232 -3.58 30.33 -19.33
CA SER A 232 -4.56 31.13 -20.09
C SER A 232 -4.92 32.49 -19.50
N ASP A 233 -4.52 32.68 -18.26
CA ASP A 233 -4.86 33.77 -17.36
C ASP A 233 -3.61 34.57 -16.95
N GLU A 234 -2.42 34.11 -17.33
CA GLU A 234 -1.15 34.81 -17.19
C GLU A 234 -0.91 35.69 -18.42
N ASP A 235 -0.44 36.90 -18.19
CA ASP A 235 -0.22 37.92 -19.22
C ASP A 235 1.16 38.57 -19.14
N ILE A 236 1.98 38.20 -18.15
CA ILE A 236 3.37 38.62 -18.02
C ILE A 236 4.30 37.42 -17.87
N PHE A 237 5.39 37.40 -18.64
CA PHE A 237 6.43 36.37 -18.59
C PHE A 237 7.80 37.05 -18.57
N ILE A 238 8.58 36.77 -17.52
CA ILE A 238 9.90 37.33 -17.27
C ILE A 238 10.91 36.19 -17.26
N VAL A 239 12.06 36.42 -17.91
CA VAL A 239 13.23 35.54 -17.83
C VAL A 239 14.44 36.40 -17.52
N ASP A 240 15.13 36.07 -16.44
CA ASP A 240 16.32 36.72 -15.92
C ASP A 240 17.50 35.72 -15.91
N LEU A 241 18.57 36.08 -16.61
CA LEU A 241 19.80 35.32 -16.73
C LEU A 241 20.97 36.15 -16.19
N GLN A 242 21.83 35.58 -15.34
CA GLN A 242 23.05 36.25 -14.84
C GLN A 242 24.28 35.35 -15.05
N PHE A 243 25.42 35.94 -15.39
CA PHE A 243 26.69 35.21 -15.60
C PHE A 243 27.90 36.16 -15.49
N GLU A 244 29.12 35.62 -15.36
CA GLU A 244 30.34 36.46 -15.37
C GLU A 244 30.99 36.48 -16.76
N HIS A 245 30.95 37.63 -17.44
CA HIS A 245 31.46 37.82 -18.82
C HIS A 245 32.99 37.60 -18.93
N ALA A 246 33.71 37.51 -17.81
CA ALA A 246 35.15 37.20 -17.78
C ALA A 246 35.50 35.84 -18.41
N TYR A 247 34.50 34.96 -18.58
CA TYR A 247 34.65 33.59 -19.07
C TYR A 247 33.94 33.31 -20.41
N GLY A 248 33.19 34.28 -20.94
CA GLY A 248 32.37 34.15 -22.15
C GLY A 248 31.08 34.99 -22.03
N ASP A 249 30.52 35.45 -23.15
CA ASP A 249 29.16 36.02 -23.17
C ASP A 249 28.13 34.88 -23.27
N ILE A 250 26.99 35.04 -22.60
CA ILE A 250 25.83 34.17 -22.75
C ILE A 250 24.64 35.05 -23.13
N ASP A 251 23.93 34.65 -24.17
CA ASP A 251 22.74 35.28 -24.71
C ASP A 251 21.48 34.47 -24.35
N LEU A 252 20.31 35.10 -24.49
CA LEU A 252 19.01 34.52 -24.14
C LEU A 252 17.99 34.69 -25.26
N ALA A 253 17.25 33.64 -25.60
CA ALA A 253 16.14 33.69 -26.54
C ALA A 253 14.90 32.96 -26.03
N ILE A 254 13.72 33.49 -26.36
CA ILE A 254 12.42 32.91 -26.03
C ILE A 254 11.70 32.58 -27.33
N TYR A 255 11.23 31.35 -27.44
CA TYR A 255 10.43 30.84 -28.54
C TYR A 255 9.05 30.42 -28.05
N LYS A 256 8.06 30.47 -28.93
CA LYS A 256 6.72 29.93 -28.68
C LYS A 256 6.48 28.75 -29.58
N ARG A 257 5.99 27.64 -29.02
CA ARG A 257 5.68 26.43 -29.77
C ARG A 257 4.30 26.53 -30.42
N ALA A 258 4.17 26.13 -31.68
CA ALA A 258 2.88 26.11 -32.37
C ALA A 258 2.09 24.84 -31.99
N VAL A 259 1.00 24.97 -31.23
CA VAL A 259 0.01 23.93 -30.84
C VAL A 259 0.19 23.33 -29.43
N THR A 260 -0.97 23.19 -28.77
CA THR A 260 -1.28 23.34 -27.34
C THR A 260 -2.11 22.16 -26.79
N ASP A 261 -1.70 20.92 -27.03
CA ASP A 261 -2.33 19.77 -26.35
C ASP A 261 -1.30 18.70 -26.01
N ILE A 262 -0.60 18.95 -24.90
CA ILE A 262 0.43 18.11 -24.29
C ILE A 262 -0.05 16.70 -23.89
N SER A 263 -1.35 16.39 -24.04
CA SER A 263 -1.96 15.10 -23.65
C SER A 263 -1.90 14.01 -24.74
N ASP A 264 -1.51 14.33 -25.98
CA ASP A 264 -1.44 13.38 -27.09
C ASP A 264 0.01 13.09 -27.52
N PRO A 265 0.62 11.96 -27.11
CA PRO A 265 1.99 11.58 -27.46
C PRO A 265 2.18 11.22 -28.95
N SER A 266 1.15 11.36 -29.79
CA SER A 266 1.22 11.16 -31.23
C SER A 266 1.37 12.45 -32.05
N ILE A 267 1.40 13.61 -31.39
CA ILE A 267 1.62 14.92 -32.04
C ILE A 267 3.08 15.04 -32.49
N ILE A 268 3.28 15.46 -33.74
CA ILE A 268 4.60 15.85 -34.27
C ILE A 268 4.90 17.24 -33.71
N LEU A 269 6.03 17.43 -33.04
CA LEU A 269 6.50 18.76 -32.61
C LEU A 269 6.43 19.72 -33.81
N GLU A 270 5.50 20.67 -33.73
CA GLU A 270 5.27 21.70 -34.73
C GLU A 270 6.28 22.85 -34.52
N PRO A 271 6.56 23.67 -35.55
CA PRO A 271 7.62 24.66 -35.50
C PRO A 271 7.44 25.66 -34.36
N ALA A 272 8.54 25.96 -33.66
CA ALA A 272 8.59 27.02 -32.67
C ALA A 272 9.04 28.30 -33.39
N TYR A 273 8.54 29.44 -32.95
CA TYR A 273 8.91 30.73 -33.53
C TYR A 273 9.51 31.62 -32.46
N LEU A 274 10.59 32.29 -32.81
CA LEU A 274 11.24 33.25 -31.92
C LEU A 274 10.26 34.37 -31.56
N VAL A 275 10.05 34.56 -30.26
CA VAL A 275 9.26 35.65 -29.67
C VAL A 275 10.15 36.84 -29.40
N LYS A 276 11.24 36.65 -28.64
CA LYS A 276 12.16 37.72 -28.26
C LYS A 276 13.54 37.16 -27.92
N GLN A 277 14.59 37.97 -28.10
CA GLN A 277 15.97 37.62 -27.75
C GLN A 277 16.67 38.81 -27.10
N SER A 278 17.68 38.54 -26.28
CA SER A 278 18.56 39.51 -25.63
C SER A 278 20.02 39.07 -25.86
N GLU A 279 20.81 39.97 -26.46
CA GLU A 279 22.20 39.74 -26.91
C GLU A 279 23.09 40.88 -26.39
N GLY A 280 23.07 41.10 -25.08
CA GLY A 280 23.86 42.11 -24.43
C GLY A 280 25.37 41.83 -24.49
N VAL A 281 26.14 42.68 -23.82
CA VAL A 281 27.59 42.47 -23.61
C VAL A 281 27.93 42.72 -22.14
N VAL A 282 26.92 42.56 -21.29
CA VAL A 282 26.94 42.83 -19.85
C VAL A 282 26.70 41.51 -19.12
N ASP A 283 27.00 41.45 -17.83
CA ASP A 283 26.96 40.25 -16.99
C ASP A 283 25.52 39.70 -16.70
N GLY A 284 24.59 39.84 -17.65
CA GLY A 284 23.23 39.31 -17.54
C GLY A 284 22.28 39.75 -18.67
N GLU A 285 21.28 38.92 -18.94
CA GLU A 285 20.23 39.12 -19.93
C GLU A 285 18.86 39.09 -19.25
N ARG A 286 17.95 40.01 -19.65
CA ARG A 286 16.58 40.04 -19.13
C ARG A 286 15.58 40.21 -20.27
N ILE A 287 14.59 39.34 -20.33
CA ILE A 287 13.46 39.45 -21.24
C ILE A 287 12.17 39.55 -20.44
N VAL A 288 11.38 40.61 -20.71
CA VAL A 288 10.00 40.77 -20.24
C VAL A 288 9.08 40.72 -21.45
N LEU A 289 8.05 39.90 -21.38
CA LEU A 289 7.00 39.71 -22.38
C LEU A 289 5.63 39.95 -21.73
N LEU A 290 4.71 40.52 -22.50
CA LEU A 290 3.38 40.91 -22.05
C LEU A 290 2.33 40.49 -23.09
N ASP A 291 1.07 40.37 -22.68
CA ASP A 291 -0.08 39.99 -23.53
C ASP A 291 0.17 38.69 -24.31
N LEU A 292 0.83 37.71 -23.68
CA LEU A 292 1.18 36.45 -24.30
C LEU A 292 -0.05 35.58 -24.51
N ASP A 293 -0.20 34.93 -25.67
CA ASP A 293 -1.21 33.86 -25.73
C ASP A 293 -0.71 32.64 -24.94
N PRO A 294 -1.59 31.94 -24.22
CA PRO A 294 -1.23 30.75 -23.48
C PRO A 294 -0.62 29.66 -24.34
N GLY A 295 0.18 28.82 -23.69
CA GLY A 295 0.80 27.63 -24.27
C GLY A 295 2.28 27.53 -23.92
N ASP A 296 2.96 26.61 -24.60
CA ASP A 296 4.36 26.29 -24.31
C ASP A 296 5.34 27.30 -24.93
N TYR A 297 6.28 27.74 -24.11
CA TYR A 297 7.42 28.56 -24.47
C TYR A 297 8.72 27.80 -24.22
N LEU A 298 9.70 28.04 -25.08
CA LEU A 298 11.05 27.53 -24.90
C LEU A 298 11.99 28.69 -24.54
N ILE A 299 12.80 28.49 -23.51
CA ILE A 299 13.91 29.36 -23.14
C ILE A 299 15.18 28.70 -23.67
N CYS A 300 15.94 29.43 -24.49
CA CYS A 300 17.23 28.99 -25.00
C CYS A 300 18.32 29.88 -24.41
N VAL A 301 19.24 29.28 -23.67
CA VAL A 301 20.44 29.94 -23.13
C VAL A 301 21.63 29.47 -23.96
N TYR A 302 22.40 30.39 -24.55
CA TYR A 302 23.43 30.03 -25.52
C TYR A 302 24.62 31.00 -25.52
N GLY A 303 25.81 30.54 -25.91
CA GLY A 303 27.05 31.33 -25.85
C GLY A 303 27.26 32.34 -27.00
N TYR A 304 28.14 33.34 -26.78
CA TYR A 304 28.52 34.37 -27.76
C TYR A 304 29.02 33.81 -29.10
N GLY A 305 28.49 34.32 -30.20
CA GLY A 305 29.05 34.08 -31.53
C GLY A 305 28.76 32.70 -32.12
N ILE A 306 27.83 31.95 -31.53
CA ILE A 306 26.98 31.04 -32.32
C ILE A 306 26.40 31.92 -33.43
N VAL A 307 26.51 31.48 -34.69
CA VAL A 307 26.09 32.32 -35.82
C VAL A 307 24.61 32.61 -35.64
N ASN A 308 24.29 33.86 -35.31
CA ASN A 308 22.93 34.38 -35.32
C ASN A 308 22.30 33.94 -36.67
N PRO A 309 21.14 33.26 -36.67
CA PRO A 309 20.45 32.89 -37.91
C PRO A 309 20.18 34.09 -38.85
N LYS A 310 20.36 35.33 -38.37
CA LYS A 310 20.19 36.60 -39.09
C LYS A 310 21.36 37.07 -39.96
N ASP A 311 22.39 36.27 -40.25
CA ASP A 311 23.38 36.73 -41.25
C ASP A 311 22.84 36.75 -42.71
N SER A 312 21.51 36.60 -42.89
CA SER A 312 20.81 36.96 -44.12
C SER A 312 20.00 38.26 -43.98
N ASP A 313 20.20 39.18 -44.93
CA ASP A 313 19.58 40.52 -45.05
C ASP A 313 18.01 40.52 -45.17
N SER A 314 17.30 39.44 -44.81
CA SER A 314 15.87 39.22 -45.08
C SER A 314 14.98 38.89 -43.87
N TRP A 315 15.47 39.01 -42.64
CA TRP A 315 14.74 38.58 -41.44
C TRP A 315 13.58 39.51 -41.00
N SER A 316 12.46 38.91 -40.55
CA SER A 316 11.37 39.51 -39.74
C SER A 316 11.08 38.66 -38.50
N GLU A 317 10.49 39.27 -37.46
CA GLU A 317 9.95 38.60 -36.27
C GLU A 317 8.98 37.47 -36.68
N GLY A 318 9.21 36.25 -36.18
CA GLY A 318 8.42 35.05 -36.49
C GLY A 318 8.84 34.20 -37.72
N ASP A 319 9.89 34.55 -38.47
CA ASP A 319 10.29 33.82 -39.69
C ASP A 319 11.36 32.71 -39.48
N PHE A 320 11.82 32.48 -38.24
CA PHE A 320 12.84 31.46 -37.93
C PHE A 320 12.19 30.21 -37.35
N ASP A 321 12.51 29.06 -37.95
CA ASP A 321 12.10 27.72 -37.52
C ASP A 321 13.34 27.00 -36.96
N PRO A 322 13.47 26.87 -35.63
CA PRO A 322 14.66 26.33 -34.96
C PRO A 322 14.89 24.85 -35.30
N TYR A 323 13.87 24.13 -35.75
CA TYR A 323 13.96 22.69 -36.05
C TYR A 323 14.51 22.41 -37.46
N THR A 324 14.40 23.34 -38.40
CA THR A 324 14.74 23.07 -39.82
C THR A 324 16.19 23.34 -40.20
N GLN A 325 16.94 24.03 -39.34
CA GLN A 325 18.34 24.38 -39.61
C GLN A 325 19.32 23.31 -39.09
N ASP A 326 19.03 22.64 -37.97
CA ASP A 326 19.88 21.57 -37.41
C ASP A 326 19.73 20.21 -38.11
N LEU A 327 18.52 19.89 -38.62
CA LEU A 327 18.24 18.57 -39.21
C LEU A 327 18.86 18.33 -40.61
N LEU A 328 19.45 19.34 -41.26
CA LEU A 328 19.94 19.21 -42.65
C LEU A 328 21.40 18.78 -42.78
N ASP A 329 22.22 18.82 -41.72
CA ASP A 329 23.64 18.45 -41.80
C ASP A 329 24.03 17.19 -41.01
N TRP A 330 23.10 16.57 -40.25
CA TRP A 330 23.40 15.36 -39.45
C TRP A 330 23.67 14.07 -40.28
N ALA A 331 23.40 14.07 -41.58
CA ALA A 331 23.44 12.84 -42.40
C ALA A 331 24.83 12.43 -42.94
N ASP A 332 25.89 13.23 -42.76
CA ASP A 332 27.21 13.00 -43.39
C ASP A 332 28.37 12.69 -42.41
N TYR A 333 28.08 12.33 -41.16
CA TYR A 333 29.10 11.86 -40.20
C TYR A 333 29.50 10.39 -40.42
N GLU A 334 30.27 10.10 -41.47
CA GLU A 334 31.07 8.87 -41.50
C GLU A 334 32.33 9.07 -40.65
N SER A 335 32.40 8.40 -39.49
CA SER A 335 33.63 8.26 -38.71
C SER A 335 34.80 7.85 -39.63
N ILE A 336 35.82 8.69 -39.77
CA ILE A 336 37.00 8.34 -40.57
C ILE A 336 37.81 7.30 -39.79
N LYS A 337 37.59 6.01 -40.08
CA LYS A 337 38.37 4.92 -39.48
C LYS A 337 39.79 4.91 -40.06
N GLU A 338 40.78 5.43 -39.33
CA GLU A 338 42.18 5.08 -39.58
C GLU A 338 42.56 3.87 -38.71
N ASP A 339 43.09 2.81 -39.31
CA ASP A 339 43.48 1.54 -38.67
C ASP A 339 42.38 0.66 -38.00
N GLY A 340 41.10 1.00 -38.17
CA GLY A 340 40.00 0.08 -37.86
C GLY A 340 39.61 -0.02 -36.38
N VAL A 341 39.99 0.97 -35.59
CA VAL A 341 39.43 1.26 -34.26
C VAL A 341 38.57 2.52 -34.41
N ASP A 342 37.43 2.60 -33.72
CA ASP A 342 36.64 3.82 -33.67
C ASP A 342 37.46 4.87 -32.89
N ASP A 343 38.11 5.79 -33.61
CA ASP A 343 38.74 6.97 -33.03
C ASP A 343 37.65 8.04 -32.89
N TYR A 344 37.46 8.55 -31.66
CA TYR A 344 36.50 9.59 -31.31
C TYR A 344 37.00 10.93 -31.90
N TYR A 345 36.61 11.24 -33.13
CA TYR A 345 36.79 12.57 -33.70
C TYR A 345 35.73 13.48 -33.11
N ASP A 346 36.15 14.53 -32.41
CA ASP A 346 35.34 15.73 -32.23
C ASP A 346 35.56 16.54 -33.51
N LEU A 347 34.72 16.33 -34.52
CA LEU A 347 34.67 17.30 -35.62
C LEU A 347 33.92 18.46 -34.98
N ALA A 348 34.65 19.50 -34.57
CA ALA A 348 34.10 20.67 -33.91
C ALA A 348 32.75 21.00 -34.55
N GLU A 349 31.67 20.81 -33.80
CA GLU A 349 30.35 21.26 -34.19
C GLU A 349 30.52 22.72 -34.58
N GLU A 350 30.26 23.09 -35.84
CA GLU A 350 30.51 24.48 -36.27
C GLU A 350 29.67 25.50 -35.47
N THR A 351 28.70 25.00 -34.69
CA THR A 351 27.65 25.71 -33.96
C THR A 351 27.84 25.75 -32.43
N ALA A 352 28.30 24.70 -31.74
CA ALA A 352 28.39 24.70 -30.28
C ALA A 352 29.61 25.49 -29.74
N ARG A 353 29.38 26.55 -28.96
CA ARG A 353 30.42 27.52 -28.53
C ARG A 353 30.54 27.79 -27.03
N GLY A 354 29.99 26.94 -26.17
CA GLY A 354 30.14 27.16 -24.74
C GLY A 354 31.54 26.89 -24.19
N LEU A 355 31.94 27.71 -23.21
CA LEU A 355 33.25 27.62 -22.55
C LEU A 355 33.15 27.04 -21.14
N GLY A 356 32.02 26.45 -20.75
CA GLY A 356 31.82 25.84 -19.43
C GLY A 356 31.74 26.89 -18.32
N ASN A 357 31.31 28.10 -18.64
CA ASN A 357 31.08 29.17 -17.68
C ASN A 357 29.70 29.00 -17.05
N SER A 358 29.63 29.26 -15.74
CA SER A 358 28.37 29.10 -15.02
C SER A 358 27.45 30.31 -15.18
N TYR A 359 26.15 30.04 -15.25
CA TYR A 359 25.08 31.03 -15.22
C TYR A 359 24.05 30.72 -14.15
N SER A 360 23.21 31.71 -13.85
CA SER A 360 21.97 31.51 -13.12
C SER A 360 20.78 31.89 -13.98
N LEU A 361 19.72 31.08 -13.93
CA LEU A 361 18.47 31.30 -14.65
C LEU A 361 17.34 31.42 -13.63
N GLN A 362 16.51 32.45 -13.78
CA GLN A 362 15.22 32.57 -13.12
C GLN A 362 14.20 32.96 -14.18
N TRP A 363 12.99 32.42 -14.08
CA TRP A 363 11.87 32.83 -14.92
C TRP A 363 10.63 32.95 -14.05
N VAL A 364 9.60 33.64 -14.53
CA VAL A 364 8.29 33.80 -13.89
C VAL A 364 7.24 34.02 -14.97
N SER A 365 6.14 33.25 -14.98
CA SER A 365 4.87 33.66 -15.58
C SER A 365 3.89 34.02 -14.47
N SER A 366 3.12 35.10 -14.65
CA SER A 366 2.17 35.55 -13.64
C SER A 366 1.05 36.36 -14.28
N ARG A 367 0.07 36.77 -13.46
CA ARG A 367 -0.96 37.72 -13.83
C ARG A 367 -0.52 39.12 -13.40
N GLU A 368 -0.51 40.09 -14.31
CA GLU A 368 -0.37 41.50 -13.99
C GLU A 368 -1.64 41.99 -13.28
N ASP A 369 -1.48 42.62 -12.12
CA ASP A 369 -2.62 43.14 -11.38
C ASP A 369 -3.01 44.55 -11.84
N ILE A 370 -4.13 45.07 -11.32
CA ILE A 370 -4.65 46.38 -11.73
C ILE A 370 -3.94 47.57 -11.08
N TYR A 371 -2.97 47.31 -10.20
CA TYR A 371 -2.26 48.29 -9.39
C TYR A 371 -0.83 48.56 -9.84
N ASP A 372 -0.34 47.79 -10.82
CA ASP A 372 0.93 47.99 -11.51
C ASP A 372 0.83 48.95 -12.73
N LEU A 373 1.99 49.34 -13.27
CA LEU A 373 2.14 50.19 -14.47
C LEU A 373 1.98 49.39 -15.78
N GLU A 374 0.97 49.71 -16.61
CA GLU A 374 0.84 49.11 -17.95
C GLU A 374 2.11 49.30 -18.82
N ALA A 375 2.70 48.17 -19.21
CA ALA A 375 3.50 47.78 -20.39
C ALA A 375 4.80 48.53 -20.87
N PRO A 376 4.85 49.78 -21.38
CA PRO A 376 6.05 50.23 -22.12
C PRO A 376 7.17 50.80 -21.25
N GLU A 377 6.95 51.04 -19.96
CA GLU A 377 7.88 51.82 -19.11
C GLU A 377 8.55 51.02 -17.98
N LEU A 378 8.44 49.67 -18.00
CA LEU A 378 9.23 48.76 -17.16
C LEU A 378 10.73 48.67 -17.56
N ASP A 379 11.16 49.44 -18.56
CA ASP A 379 12.58 49.69 -18.82
C ASP A 379 13.14 50.54 -17.65
N PRO A 380 14.08 50.01 -16.83
CA PRO A 380 14.64 50.73 -15.68
C PRO A 380 15.42 52.00 -16.07
N THR A 381 15.56 52.30 -17.37
CA THR A 381 16.16 53.53 -17.88
C THR A 381 15.15 54.65 -18.22
N VAL A 382 13.85 54.39 -18.11
CA VAL A 382 12.77 55.34 -18.41
C VAL A 382 12.18 55.89 -17.11
N GLU A 383 12.27 57.22 -16.91
CA GLU A 383 11.53 57.88 -15.82
C GLU A 383 10.06 58.09 -16.21
N VAL A 384 9.17 57.43 -15.47
CA VAL A 384 7.70 57.46 -15.65
C VAL A 384 7.10 58.81 -15.23
N ASP A 385 6.12 59.31 -15.99
CA ASP A 385 5.39 60.55 -15.67
C ASP A 385 4.40 60.31 -14.50
N ASP A 386 4.59 61.09 -13.43
CA ASP A 386 4.06 60.96 -12.06
C ASP A 386 2.53 61.19 -11.90
N ALA A 387 1.74 60.92 -12.95
CA ALA A 387 0.35 61.38 -13.09
C ALA A 387 -0.72 60.29 -13.17
N ASP A 388 -0.36 59.00 -13.21
CA ASP A 388 -1.34 57.91 -13.17
C ASP A 388 -1.65 57.49 -11.72
N ALA A 389 -2.93 57.20 -11.47
CA ALA A 389 -3.47 56.86 -10.15
C ALA A 389 -3.84 55.38 -10.02
N SER A 390 -3.63 54.57 -11.06
CA SER A 390 -3.67 53.11 -10.99
C SER A 390 -2.44 52.54 -10.27
N VAL A 391 -1.29 53.18 -10.43
CA VAL A 391 0.01 52.77 -9.88
C VAL A 391 0.06 53.06 -8.38
N ASN A 392 0.07 52.03 -7.55
CA ASN A 392 0.03 52.18 -6.09
C ASN A 392 1.44 52.20 -5.43
N ASP A 393 2.51 52.36 -6.22
CA ASP A 393 3.95 52.44 -5.87
C ASP A 393 4.38 53.28 -4.64
N THR A 394 3.50 54.16 -4.16
CA THR A 394 3.79 55.12 -3.10
C THR A 394 2.58 55.37 -2.24
N ARG A 395 2.81 55.68 -0.97
CA ARG A 395 1.76 56.06 -0.01
C ARG A 395 0.81 57.15 -0.50
N VAL A 396 1.26 58.09 -1.34
CA VAL A 396 0.41 59.19 -1.86
C VAL A 396 -0.54 58.70 -2.96
N LYS A 397 -0.19 57.61 -3.65
CA LYS A 397 -0.98 56.97 -4.70
C LYS A 397 -1.64 55.67 -4.23
N ALA A 398 -1.62 55.39 -2.92
CA ALA A 398 -2.15 54.16 -2.36
C ALA A 398 -3.57 53.84 -2.88
N ALA A 399 -3.75 52.60 -3.33
CA ALA A 399 -5.00 52.08 -3.85
C ALA A 399 -6.07 52.03 -2.77
N VAL A 400 -7.32 52.35 -3.12
CA VAL A 400 -8.47 52.19 -2.21
C VAL A 400 -9.26 50.95 -2.65
N PRO A 401 -9.02 49.78 -2.06
CA PRO A 401 -9.70 48.56 -2.48
C PRO A 401 -11.19 48.63 -2.18
N THR A 402 -11.99 47.96 -3.03
CA THR A 402 -13.41 47.77 -2.74
C THR A 402 -13.54 46.61 -1.75
N LEU A 403 -14.01 46.91 -0.54
CA LEU A 403 -14.16 45.91 0.51
C LEU A 403 -15.39 45.06 0.24
N ILE A 404 -15.17 43.78 -0.10
CA ILE A 404 -16.21 42.77 -0.33
C ILE A 404 -15.95 41.61 0.63
N ASP A 405 -16.97 41.21 1.39
CA ASP A 405 -16.85 40.06 2.31
C ASP A 405 -16.96 38.71 1.58
N GLU A 406 -16.77 37.61 2.32
CA GLU A 406 -16.82 36.25 1.79
C GLU A 406 -18.18 35.83 1.18
N GLN A 407 -19.25 36.62 1.40
CA GLN A 407 -20.57 36.41 0.81
C GLN A 407 -20.93 37.46 -0.26
N GLY A 408 -19.96 38.27 -0.72
CA GLY A 408 -20.14 39.24 -1.80
C GLY A 408 -20.79 40.56 -1.37
N VAL A 409 -20.84 40.88 -0.08
CA VAL A 409 -21.42 42.11 0.44
C VAL A 409 -20.38 43.23 0.50
N VAL A 410 -20.70 44.37 -0.10
CA VAL A 410 -19.80 45.53 -0.20
C VAL A 410 -19.89 46.44 1.03
N ASP A 411 -18.75 46.77 1.62
CA ASP A 411 -18.61 47.66 2.78
C ASP A 411 -17.83 48.94 2.48
N ALA A 412 -18.05 49.97 3.32
CA ALA A 412 -17.42 51.29 3.16
C ALA A 412 -16.13 51.47 3.99
N ALA A 413 -15.89 50.57 4.95
CA ALA A 413 -14.71 50.52 5.82
C ALA A 413 -14.59 49.10 6.38
N VAL A 414 -13.38 48.70 6.79
CA VAL A 414 -13.18 47.52 7.64
C VAL A 414 -13.72 47.91 9.02
N SER A 415 -15.02 47.70 9.25
CA SER A 415 -15.71 48.19 10.45
C SER A 415 -16.19 47.06 11.37
N ASP A 416 -15.83 47.19 12.64
CA ASP A 416 -16.54 46.81 13.88
C ASP A 416 -17.67 45.72 13.86
N PRO A 417 -17.52 44.61 14.62
CA PRO A 417 -18.27 43.33 14.59
C PRO A 417 -19.76 43.28 15.00
N GLU A 418 -20.52 44.38 15.14
CA GLU A 418 -21.93 44.29 15.60
C GLU A 418 -22.95 43.78 14.55
N VAL A 419 -22.57 43.64 13.27
CA VAL A 419 -23.45 43.03 12.26
C VAL A 419 -23.06 41.57 12.10
N ARG A 420 -23.65 40.72 12.93
CA ARG A 420 -23.79 39.29 12.60
C ARG A 420 -24.51 39.20 11.26
N ARG A 421 -23.76 38.90 10.22
CA ARG A 421 -24.35 38.58 8.92
C ARG A 421 -24.80 37.14 8.99
N THR A 422 -25.82 36.87 8.21
CA THR A 422 -26.33 35.51 8.09
C THR A 422 -26.50 35.19 6.63
N TYR A 423 -26.02 34.02 6.21
CA TYR A 423 -26.41 33.41 4.95
C TYR A 423 -27.20 32.13 5.24
N THR A 424 -27.84 31.62 4.19
CA THR A 424 -28.56 30.36 4.25
C THR A 424 -27.77 29.32 3.48
N ALA A 425 -27.46 28.21 4.15
CA ALA A 425 -26.78 27.05 3.59
C ALA A 425 -27.71 25.83 3.62
N THR A 426 -27.33 24.77 2.92
CA THR A 426 -27.99 23.47 3.00
C THR A 426 -27.02 22.52 3.69
N ASN A 427 -27.41 21.88 4.78
CA ASN A 427 -26.59 20.85 5.43
C ASN A 427 -26.73 19.50 4.70
N ASP A 428 -25.95 18.49 5.10
CA ASP A 428 -25.98 17.17 4.46
C ASP A 428 -27.33 16.44 4.60
N SER A 429 -28.12 16.77 5.62
CA SER A 429 -29.49 16.28 5.77
C SER A 429 -30.50 16.93 4.81
N GLY A 430 -30.07 17.90 3.99
CA GLY A 430 -30.91 18.64 3.05
C GLY A 430 -31.71 19.80 3.67
N ASP A 431 -31.47 20.11 4.94
CA ASP A 431 -32.16 21.19 5.66
C ASP A 431 -31.52 22.55 5.38
N GLN A 432 -32.37 23.59 5.25
CA GLN A 432 -31.91 24.97 5.11
C GLN A 432 -31.53 25.53 6.50
N VAL A 433 -30.25 25.79 6.70
CA VAL A 433 -29.70 26.30 7.97
C VAL A 433 -29.21 27.74 7.81
N THR A 434 -29.33 28.53 8.88
CA THR A 434 -28.86 29.91 8.91
C THR A 434 -27.51 29.97 9.60
N VAL A 435 -26.46 30.30 8.87
CA VAL A 435 -25.09 30.39 9.39
C VAL A 435 -24.79 31.84 9.73
N SER A 436 -24.27 32.09 10.94
CA SER A 436 -23.77 33.41 11.35
C SER A 436 -22.27 33.48 11.06
N TYR A 437 -21.80 34.60 10.52
CA TYR A 437 -20.38 34.83 10.26
C TYR A 437 -20.02 36.30 10.48
N ARG A 438 -18.72 36.55 10.66
CA ARG A 438 -18.13 37.89 10.71
C ARG A 438 -17.38 38.17 9.40
N PRO A 439 -17.57 39.35 8.78
CA PRO A 439 -16.95 39.67 7.50
C PRO A 439 -15.43 39.56 7.52
N VAL A 440 -14.89 38.79 6.58
CA VAL A 440 -13.46 38.79 6.20
C VAL A 440 -13.35 39.34 4.80
N TYR A 441 -12.45 40.31 4.60
CA TYR A 441 -12.25 40.95 3.29
C TYR A 441 -11.01 40.36 2.64
N ARG A 442 -11.17 39.68 1.50
CA ARG A 442 -10.07 39.10 0.72
C ARG A 442 -9.92 39.81 -0.60
N TYR A 443 -8.67 40.11 -0.94
CA TYR A 443 -8.25 40.69 -2.21
C TYR A 443 -7.19 39.76 -2.80
N SER A 444 -7.58 39.01 -3.81
CA SER A 444 -6.75 38.01 -4.49
C SER A 444 -6.32 38.53 -5.86
N ASP A 445 -5.53 37.74 -6.60
CA ASP A 445 -4.98 38.09 -7.91
C ASP A 445 -4.10 39.36 -7.86
N LEU A 446 -3.34 39.53 -6.77
CA LEU A 446 -2.32 40.59 -6.62
C LEU A 446 -0.94 40.04 -6.95
N ALA A 447 -0.05 40.85 -7.51
CA ALA A 447 1.31 40.45 -7.86
C ALA A 447 2.32 41.53 -7.47
N GLN A 448 3.43 41.14 -6.83
CA GLN A 448 4.42 42.11 -6.36
C GLN A 448 5.45 42.42 -7.47
N PHE A 449 5.08 43.26 -8.45
CA PHE A 449 6.02 43.80 -9.45
C PHE A 449 6.61 45.16 -9.03
N ASP A 450 5.91 45.91 -8.17
CA ASP A 450 6.43 47.09 -7.49
C ASP A 450 5.99 47.16 -6.00
N GLU A 451 6.15 48.33 -5.35
CA GLU A 451 5.69 48.48 -3.97
C GLU A 451 4.18 48.74 -3.90
N ASP A 452 3.39 47.76 -3.49
CA ASP A 452 1.95 47.96 -3.36
C ASP A 452 1.56 48.74 -2.10
N TRP A 453 0.95 49.91 -2.27
CA TRP A 453 0.33 50.64 -1.15
C TRP A 453 -1.20 50.58 -1.19
N PHE A 454 -1.83 50.22 -0.07
CA PHE A 454 -3.29 50.24 0.09
C PHE A 454 -3.74 51.24 1.15
N GLU A 455 -4.67 52.14 0.82
CA GLU A 455 -5.36 53.05 1.75
C GLU A 455 -6.66 52.41 2.24
N ILE A 456 -6.68 51.99 3.51
CA ILE A 456 -7.79 51.26 4.11
C ILE A 456 -8.49 52.12 5.17
N PRO A 457 -9.77 52.48 4.96
CA PRO A 457 -10.59 53.03 6.04
C PRO A 457 -10.98 51.92 7.03
N VAL A 458 -10.67 52.11 8.31
CA VAL A 458 -10.89 51.12 9.37
C VAL A 458 -11.58 51.77 10.56
N ASP A 459 -12.68 51.19 11.04
CA ASP A 459 -13.33 51.60 12.29
C ASP A 459 -12.86 50.74 13.46
N THR A 460 -11.96 51.29 14.27
CA THR A 460 -11.39 50.62 15.46
C THR A 460 -12.11 51.05 16.76
N GLY A 461 -13.30 51.66 16.70
CA GLY A 461 -13.94 52.28 17.86
C GLY A 461 -14.52 51.32 18.90
N GLY A 462 -13.80 51.02 19.99
CA GLY A 462 -14.29 50.14 21.07
C GLY A 462 -13.19 49.24 21.60
N ASP A 463 -13.46 47.94 21.69
CA ASP A 463 -12.47 46.88 21.96
C ASP A 463 -11.92 46.28 20.64
N HIS A 464 -11.96 47.05 19.53
CA HIS A 464 -11.74 46.56 18.16
C HIS A 464 -10.30 46.65 17.70
N GLN A 465 -9.90 45.68 16.86
CA GLN A 465 -8.57 45.60 16.28
C GLN A 465 -8.65 45.46 14.76
N PHE A 466 -7.72 46.10 14.07
CA PHE A 466 -7.45 45.85 12.68
C PHE A 466 -6.41 44.75 12.59
N PHE A 467 -6.69 43.73 11.79
CA PHE A 467 -5.72 42.70 11.45
C PHE A 467 -5.69 42.57 9.93
N ALA A 468 -4.49 42.57 9.36
CA ALA A 468 -4.26 42.33 7.95
C ALA A 468 -3.17 41.28 7.78
N SER A 469 -3.34 40.40 6.81
CA SER A 469 -2.35 39.40 6.43
C SER A 469 -2.20 39.32 4.92
N ILE A 470 -0.99 38.99 4.46
CA ILE A 470 -0.74 38.58 3.08
C ILE A 470 -0.35 37.10 3.07
N TYR A 471 -0.86 36.37 2.10
CA TYR A 471 -0.56 34.96 1.86
C TYR A 471 0.19 34.84 0.54
N TYR A 472 1.37 34.22 0.54
CA TYR A 472 2.23 34.04 -0.63
C TYR A 472 3.07 32.77 -0.50
N ASN A 473 3.57 32.25 -1.61
CA ASN A 473 4.55 31.17 -1.57
C ASN A 473 5.94 31.77 -1.37
N ASN A 474 6.58 31.55 -0.22
CA ASN A 474 7.91 32.10 0.04
C ASN A 474 9.00 31.49 -0.86
N LEU A 475 8.74 30.34 -1.47
CA LEU A 475 9.57 29.75 -2.51
C LEU A 475 9.57 30.62 -3.77
N HIS A 476 8.53 31.43 -3.97
CA HIS A 476 8.44 32.34 -5.10
C HIS A 476 9.18 33.67 -4.88
N GLY A 477 9.51 33.95 -3.63
CA GLY A 477 10.17 35.18 -3.19
C GLY A 477 9.58 35.67 -1.87
N ASP A 478 10.41 36.34 -1.07
CA ASP A 478 9.99 36.91 0.20
C ASP A 478 9.24 38.24 0.00
N LEU A 479 8.11 38.40 0.70
CA LEU A 479 7.29 39.60 0.71
C LEU A 479 7.12 40.09 2.15
N ASP A 480 7.42 41.36 2.41
CA ASP A 480 7.21 41.99 3.70
C ASP A 480 5.87 42.75 3.76
N LEU A 481 5.22 42.76 4.92
CA LEU A 481 4.04 43.58 5.18
C LEU A 481 4.30 44.68 6.22
N TYR A 482 3.97 45.94 5.89
CA TYR A 482 4.08 47.09 6.78
C TYR A 482 2.76 47.83 6.95
N LEU A 483 2.47 48.29 8.18
CA LEU A 483 1.28 49.05 8.53
C LEU A 483 1.63 50.45 9.02
N TYR A 484 1.05 51.47 8.39
CA TYR A 484 1.26 52.88 8.72
C TYR A 484 -0.04 53.58 9.13
N SER A 485 0.08 54.54 10.04
CA SER A 485 -0.99 55.47 10.42
C SER A 485 -1.34 56.48 9.32
N GLN A 486 -2.46 57.19 9.49
CA GLN A 486 -2.84 58.32 8.63
C GLN A 486 -1.79 59.44 8.57
N ASP A 487 -0.94 59.59 9.59
CA ASP A 487 0.13 60.60 9.61
C ASP A 487 1.45 60.07 9.00
N GLY A 488 1.54 58.78 8.70
CA GLY A 488 2.73 58.12 8.11
C GLY A 488 3.72 57.58 9.12
N GLU A 489 3.34 57.50 10.39
CA GLU A 489 4.10 56.76 11.39
C GLU A 489 3.86 55.26 11.21
N LEU A 490 4.93 54.47 11.17
CA LEU A 490 4.88 53.00 11.18
C LEU A 490 4.26 52.53 12.50
N ILE A 491 3.23 51.69 12.41
CA ILE A 491 2.52 51.10 13.55
C ILE A 491 3.05 49.70 13.82
N ASP A 492 3.09 48.88 12.78
CA ASP A 492 3.49 47.48 12.86
C ASP A 492 4.11 47.01 11.53
N SER A 493 4.87 45.92 11.57
CA SER A 493 5.52 45.35 10.39
C SER A 493 5.93 43.90 10.63
N SER A 494 5.84 43.06 9.61
CA SER A 494 6.34 41.69 9.66
C SER A 494 7.25 41.43 8.44
N PRO A 495 8.58 41.48 8.63
CA PRO A 495 9.56 41.21 7.58
C PRO A 495 10.36 39.92 7.88
N ARG A 496 9.76 38.75 7.63
CA ARG A 496 10.31 37.44 8.00
C ARG A 496 10.71 36.68 6.73
N GLU A 497 12.02 36.54 6.55
CA GLU A 497 12.66 35.88 5.41
C GLU A 497 12.19 34.45 5.07
N ASP A 498 11.50 33.75 5.99
CA ASP A 498 11.08 32.34 5.85
C ASP A 498 9.56 32.13 6.06
N ALA A 499 8.72 33.17 5.93
CA ALA A 499 7.28 33.07 6.18
C ALA A 499 6.44 32.93 4.89
N PHE A 500 5.41 32.09 4.90
CA PHE A 500 4.37 32.03 3.85
C PHE A 500 3.23 33.05 4.07
N VAL A 501 3.24 33.67 5.25
CA VAL A 501 2.22 34.62 5.69
C VAL A 501 2.88 35.72 6.47
N GLU A 502 2.62 36.96 6.08
CA GLU A 502 2.93 38.13 6.91
C GLU A 502 1.67 38.75 7.45
N SER A 503 1.71 39.17 8.72
CA SER A 503 0.55 39.78 9.39
C SER A 503 0.93 41.00 10.21
N VAL A 504 0.00 41.95 10.28
CA VAL A 504 0.15 43.21 11.01
C VAL A 504 -1.15 43.56 11.73
N GLU A 505 -1.02 44.16 12.91
CA GLU A 505 -2.17 44.53 13.74
C GLU A 505 -2.13 46.00 14.21
N ALA A 506 -3.32 46.59 14.35
CA ALA A 506 -3.47 47.91 14.97
C ALA A 506 -4.70 47.98 15.88
N SER A 507 -4.53 48.69 16.99
CA SER A 507 -5.62 49.10 17.89
C SER A 507 -5.80 50.62 17.85
N GLY A 508 -7.02 51.11 17.92
CA GLY A 508 -7.31 52.55 17.84
C GLY A 508 -8.63 52.95 18.52
N GLU A 509 -9.03 54.22 18.36
CA GLU A 509 -10.33 54.72 18.80
C GLU A 509 -11.07 55.37 17.62
N GLY A 510 -12.03 54.64 17.04
CA GLY A 510 -12.96 55.11 16.02
C GLY A 510 -12.47 54.91 14.58
N LEU A 511 -13.22 55.51 13.65
CA LEU A 511 -12.91 55.50 12.23
C LEU A 511 -11.65 56.31 11.91
N THR A 512 -10.64 55.62 11.40
CA THR A 512 -9.36 56.18 10.94
C THR A 512 -8.93 55.52 9.64
N THR A 513 -7.90 56.04 8.99
CA THR A 513 -7.36 55.49 7.74
C THR A 513 -5.96 54.95 8.00
N TYR A 514 -5.73 53.69 7.66
CA TYR A 514 -4.41 53.05 7.69
C TYR A 514 -3.88 52.87 6.26
N TYR A 515 -2.56 52.72 6.16
CA TYR A 515 -1.88 52.41 4.92
C TYR A 515 -1.12 51.10 5.08
N LEU A 516 -1.44 50.11 4.25
CA LEU A 516 -0.64 48.89 4.11
C LEU A 516 0.39 49.10 3.00
N ARG A 517 1.56 48.50 3.17
CA ARG A 517 2.61 48.46 2.15
C ARG A 517 3.12 47.03 2.05
N VAL A 518 3.00 46.43 0.88
CA VAL A 518 3.63 45.15 0.53
C VAL A 518 4.88 45.45 -0.28
N VAL A 519 5.99 44.79 0.02
CA VAL A 519 7.25 44.99 -0.71
C VAL A 519 8.05 43.70 -0.76
N GLY A 520 8.71 43.46 -1.88
CA GLY A 520 9.58 42.30 -2.10
C GLY A 520 10.62 42.58 -3.17
N ASN A 521 11.03 41.54 -3.88
CA ASN A 521 12.06 41.61 -4.91
C ASN A 521 11.57 42.08 -6.28
N ASN A 522 10.30 42.47 -6.41
CA ASN A 522 9.67 42.94 -7.65
C ASN A 522 9.68 41.86 -8.76
N LEU A 523 9.45 40.61 -8.36
CA LEU A 523 9.48 39.44 -9.25
C LEU A 523 8.10 39.04 -9.75
N GLY A 524 7.03 39.71 -9.32
CA GLY A 524 5.67 39.31 -9.66
C GLY A 524 5.12 38.20 -8.78
N VAL A 525 5.64 38.06 -7.57
CA VAL A 525 5.20 37.04 -6.60
C VAL A 525 3.70 37.22 -6.36
N PRO A 526 2.85 36.23 -6.70
CA PRO A 526 1.43 36.34 -6.48
C PRO A 526 1.13 36.27 -4.99
N TYR A 527 0.23 37.13 -4.52
CA TYR A 527 -0.19 37.13 -3.12
C TYR A 527 -1.68 37.45 -2.97
N THR A 528 -2.24 37.11 -1.81
CA THR A 528 -3.60 37.48 -1.41
C THR A 528 -3.55 38.33 -0.16
N LEU A 529 -4.20 39.48 -0.17
CA LEU A 529 -4.38 40.36 1.00
C LEU A 529 -5.71 40.04 1.70
N GLU A 530 -5.66 39.70 2.97
CA GLU A 530 -6.83 39.50 3.84
C GLU A 530 -6.87 40.54 4.96
N MET A 531 -8.08 40.99 5.29
CA MET A 531 -8.29 41.99 6.32
C MET A 531 -9.53 41.68 7.17
N ARG A 532 -9.44 41.95 8.48
CA ARG A 532 -10.54 41.83 9.43
C ARG A 532 -10.52 42.93 10.49
N GLY A 533 -11.69 43.19 11.08
CA GLY A 533 -11.94 44.27 12.04
C GLY A 533 -12.24 43.81 13.47
N TYR A 534 -11.87 42.57 13.82
CA TYR A 534 -12.13 41.97 15.12
C TYR A 534 -10.92 41.20 15.64
N PHE A 535 -10.85 41.04 16.97
CA PHE A 535 -9.78 40.34 17.67
C PHE A 535 -9.85 38.83 17.42
N ASP A 536 -11.00 38.26 17.74
CA ASP A 536 -11.31 36.83 17.66
C ASP A 536 -12.71 36.58 17.11
N ASP A 537 -13.05 35.32 16.87
CA ASP A 537 -14.32 34.90 16.32
C ASP A 537 -15.50 34.97 17.33
N ASP A 538 -16.63 34.36 16.97
CA ASP A 538 -17.89 34.42 17.72
C ASP A 538 -18.06 33.28 18.73
N TYR A 539 -17.18 32.28 18.70
CA TYR A 539 -17.28 31.07 19.52
C TYR A 539 -16.48 31.17 20.83
N GLU A 540 -15.72 32.25 21.00
CA GLU A 540 -14.94 32.52 22.21
C GLU A 540 -15.76 32.88 23.46
N ASP A 541 -15.30 32.55 24.67
CA ASP A 541 -14.11 31.72 24.97
C ASP A 541 -14.41 30.23 24.63
N ASN A 542 -13.51 29.48 23.99
CA ASN A 542 -13.70 28.07 23.60
C ASN A 542 -12.50 27.13 23.90
N GLU A 543 -11.54 27.54 24.74
CA GLU A 543 -10.27 26.84 24.89
C GLU A 543 -10.34 25.59 25.79
N THR A 544 -11.49 25.37 26.44
CA THR A 544 -11.78 24.20 27.25
C THR A 544 -13.14 23.58 26.91
N LEU A 545 -13.33 22.30 27.24
CA LEU A 545 -14.61 21.61 27.02
C LEU A 545 -15.80 22.35 27.69
N GLU A 546 -15.62 22.93 28.88
CA GLU A 546 -16.67 23.67 29.61
C GLU A 546 -17.05 24.97 28.89
N GLU A 547 -16.09 25.60 28.22
CA GLU A 547 -16.27 26.80 27.41
C GLU A 547 -16.94 26.47 26.08
N ALA A 548 -16.46 25.43 25.38
CA ALA A 548 -17.06 24.93 24.13
C ALA A 548 -18.51 24.48 24.30
N ASP A 549 -18.86 23.85 25.43
CA ASP A 549 -20.24 23.46 25.78
C ASP A 549 -21.22 24.64 25.82
N VAL A 550 -20.72 25.85 26.04
CA VAL A 550 -21.53 27.06 26.22
C VAL A 550 -21.48 27.94 24.98
N ASN A 551 -20.30 28.10 24.39
CA ASN A 551 -20.04 29.11 23.37
C ASN A 551 -19.84 28.52 21.95
N ALA A 552 -19.42 27.25 21.81
CA ALA A 552 -18.97 26.65 20.56
C ALA A 552 -19.76 25.39 20.10
N VAL A 553 -21.08 25.35 20.33
CA VAL A 553 -21.94 24.23 19.90
C VAL A 553 -22.39 24.40 18.45
N ILE A 554 -21.95 23.51 17.55
CA ILE A 554 -22.18 23.64 16.10
C ILE A 554 -22.99 22.49 15.46
N GLU A 555 -23.64 21.63 16.26
CA GLU A 555 -24.38 20.41 15.86
C GLU A 555 -25.30 20.47 14.61
N ASN A 556 -25.87 21.63 14.24
CA ASN A 556 -26.82 21.73 13.12
C ASN A 556 -26.16 22.04 11.76
N LEU A 557 -24.84 22.09 11.70
CA LEU A 557 -24.07 22.58 10.56
C LEU A 557 -23.22 21.47 9.89
N ASN A 558 -23.58 20.19 10.09
CA ASN A 558 -22.95 19.06 9.40
C ASN A 558 -22.92 19.27 7.87
N GLY A 559 -21.74 19.18 7.27
CA GLY A 559 -21.50 19.44 5.85
C GLY A 559 -21.49 20.91 5.44
N VAL A 560 -21.55 21.85 6.40
CA VAL A 560 -21.54 23.29 6.14
C VAL A 560 -20.23 23.90 6.63
N THR A 561 -19.49 24.53 5.73
CA THR A 561 -18.28 25.27 6.07
C THR A 561 -18.63 26.53 6.87
N ILE A 562 -18.05 26.66 8.06
CA ILE A 562 -18.05 27.86 8.89
C ILE A 562 -16.82 28.68 8.54
N THR A 563 -16.97 29.95 8.16
CA THR A 563 -15.87 30.86 7.82
C THR A 563 -15.66 31.93 8.88
N GLY A 564 -14.49 32.58 8.85
CA GLY A 564 -14.16 33.70 9.74
C GLY A 564 -13.82 33.26 11.17
N LEU A 565 -13.45 31.99 11.35
CA LEU A 565 -12.87 31.47 12.58
C LEU A 565 -11.43 31.96 12.71
N VAL A 566 -10.89 32.05 13.92
CA VAL A 566 -9.60 32.72 14.17
C VAL A 566 -8.73 31.90 15.10
N SER A 567 -7.48 31.64 14.70
CA SER A 567 -6.57 30.79 15.49
C SER A 567 -5.58 31.57 16.36
N ARG A 568 -6.04 32.10 17.49
CA ARG A 568 -5.13 32.78 18.46
C ARG A 568 -4.66 31.87 19.58
N ASP A 569 -5.44 30.86 19.90
CA ASP A 569 -5.17 29.85 20.91
C ASP A 569 -5.75 28.49 20.49
N ILE A 570 -6.43 27.79 21.39
CA ILE A 570 -6.94 26.45 21.12
C ILE A 570 -8.43 26.60 20.90
N ASP A 571 -8.90 26.26 19.72
CA ASP A 571 -10.33 26.26 19.43
C ASP A 571 -10.92 24.87 19.68
N LEU A 572 -11.94 24.77 20.52
CA LEU A 572 -12.75 23.55 20.66
C LEU A 572 -14.19 23.81 20.21
N TYR A 573 -14.65 23.02 19.24
CA TYR A 573 -16.02 23.04 18.77
C TYR A 573 -16.77 21.77 19.16
N ARG A 574 -17.92 21.93 19.83
CA ARG A 574 -18.76 20.81 20.25
C ARG A 574 -19.72 20.39 19.14
N ILE A 575 -19.68 19.11 18.79
CA ILE A 575 -20.61 18.46 17.88
C ILE A 575 -21.29 17.25 18.54
N TYR A 576 -22.31 16.73 17.87
CA TYR A 576 -22.98 15.48 18.24
C TYR A 576 -22.97 14.57 17.02
N VAL A 577 -22.45 13.36 17.20
CA VAL A 577 -22.50 12.29 16.19
C VAL A 577 -23.69 11.38 16.53
N PRO A 578 -24.63 11.17 15.58
CA PRO A 578 -25.73 10.22 15.74
C PRO A 578 -25.26 8.79 16.01
N ALA A 579 -26.21 7.90 16.33
CA ALA A 579 -25.92 6.48 16.28
C ALA A 579 -25.62 6.04 14.85
N ASP A 580 -24.94 4.89 14.74
CA ASP A 580 -24.72 4.20 13.47
C ASP A 580 -23.98 5.12 12.49
N GLN A 581 -22.92 5.79 12.95
CA GLN A 581 -22.00 6.53 12.09
C GLN A 581 -20.65 5.85 12.15
N VAL A 582 -20.05 5.61 10.99
CA VAL A 582 -18.78 4.89 10.87
C VAL A 582 -17.62 5.85 10.68
N HIS A 583 -17.82 6.95 9.96
CA HIS A 583 -16.79 7.97 9.77
C HIS A 583 -17.26 9.29 10.36
N LEU A 584 -16.41 9.93 11.14
CA LEU A 584 -16.48 11.35 11.44
C LEU A 584 -15.24 12.00 10.85
N ASP A 585 -15.44 12.86 9.85
CA ASP A 585 -14.41 13.64 9.20
C ASP A 585 -14.56 15.09 9.57
N PHE A 586 -13.45 15.78 9.78
CA PHE A 586 -13.42 17.23 9.86
C PHE A 586 -12.22 17.80 9.13
N SER A 587 -12.43 18.94 8.48
CA SER A 587 -11.43 19.65 7.73
C SER A 587 -11.35 21.10 8.14
N VAL A 588 -10.13 21.61 8.12
CA VAL A 588 -9.81 23.02 8.26
C VAL A 588 -9.25 23.50 6.94
N ASP A 589 -9.87 24.54 6.39
CA ASP A 589 -9.40 25.27 5.22
C ASP A 589 -8.69 26.54 5.69
N SER A 590 -7.41 26.68 5.38
CA SER A 590 -6.69 27.93 5.62
C SER A 590 -5.76 28.26 4.47
N PRO A 591 -5.56 29.54 4.15
CA PRO A 591 -4.48 29.94 3.29
C PRO A 591 -3.14 29.91 4.08
N GLY A 592 -2.21 29.03 3.73
CA GLY A 592 -0.77 29.15 3.95
C GLY A 592 -0.15 28.67 5.27
N ILE A 593 -0.87 28.04 6.20
CA ILE A 593 -0.29 27.53 7.48
C ILE A 593 -0.83 26.14 7.85
N ALA A 594 0.04 25.30 8.42
CA ALA A 594 -0.35 24.03 9.04
C ALA A 594 -0.99 24.23 10.42
N PHE A 595 -2.20 23.71 10.60
CA PHE A 595 -2.94 23.65 11.87
C PHE A 595 -2.76 22.28 12.50
N GLY A 596 -2.63 22.22 13.83
CA GLY A 596 -2.74 20.93 14.52
C GLY A 596 -4.21 20.61 14.75
N LEU A 597 -4.66 19.45 14.30
CA LEU A 597 -6.03 18.99 14.44
C LEU A 597 -6.09 17.85 15.47
N SER A 598 -7.15 17.75 16.28
CA SER A 598 -7.48 16.58 17.15
C SER A 598 -9.00 16.37 17.26
N VAL A 599 -9.49 15.12 17.32
CA VAL A 599 -10.88 14.82 17.76
C VAL A 599 -10.82 14.33 19.20
N LEU A 600 -11.60 14.96 20.09
CA LEU A 600 -11.69 14.56 21.50
C LEU A 600 -13.05 13.93 21.81
N ASP A 601 -13.04 12.91 22.68
CA ASP A 601 -14.26 12.33 23.26
C ASP A 601 -14.90 13.26 24.34
N GLU A 602 -16.04 12.85 24.90
CA GLU A 602 -16.75 13.62 25.97
C GLU A 602 -15.87 13.86 27.22
N SER A 603 -14.84 13.03 27.44
CA SER A 603 -13.92 13.17 28.57
C SER A 603 -12.73 14.10 28.30
N GLY A 604 -12.56 14.53 27.04
CA GLY A 604 -11.43 15.30 26.55
C GLY A 604 -10.20 14.44 26.21
N ALA A 605 -10.37 13.13 26.03
CA ALA A 605 -9.31 12.26 25.54
C ALA A 605 -9.26 12.32 24.01
N GLU A 606 -8.06 12.50 23.47
CA GLU A 606 -7.81 12.48 22.03
C GLU A 606 -8.01 11.06 21.49
N LEU A 607 -8.85 10.95 20.46
CA LEU A 607 -9.05 9.71 19.73
C LEU A 607 -7.93 9.54 18.69
N PRO A 608 -7.43 8.30 18.50
CA PRO A 608 -6.44 8.05 17.47
C PRO A 608 -7.04 8.35 16.09
N SER A 609 -6.29 9.07 15.25
CA SER A 609 -6.71 9.31 13.88
C SER A 609 -6.67 8.00 13.09
N GLY A 610 -7.73 7.71 12.33
CA GLY A 610 -7.72 6.63 11.33
C GLY A 610 -7.01 7.01 10.04
N PHE A 611 -6.64 8.29 9.92
CA PHE A 611 -6.09 8.94 8.75
C PHE A 611 -4.76 9.60 9.17
N GLU A 612 -3.66 9.42 8.41
CA GLU A 612 -2.51 10.32 8.57
C GLU A 612 -2.95 11.74 8.19
N GLU A 613 -2.39 12.73 8.88
CA GLU A 613 -2.40 14.14 8.45
C GLU A 613 -2.13 14.19 6.94
N SER A 614 -3.17 14.34 6.12
CA SER A 614 -2.94 14.44 4.69
C SER A 614 -2.09 15.69 4.46
N GLY A 615 -0.96 15.44 3.80
CA GLY A 615 0.18 16.31 3.56
C GLY A 615 0.02 17.79 3.86
N ARG A 616 0.98 18.31 4.62
CA ARG A 616 1.43 19.70 4.53
C ARG A 616 1.52 20.11 3.05
N SER A 617 0.51 20.79 2.53
CA SER A 617 0.52 21.35 1.17
C SER A 617 1.36 22.62 1.16
N THR A 618 2.17 22.79 0.11
CA THR A 618 2.91 24.02 -0.18
C THR A 618 2.49 24.62 -1.51
N ALA A 619 1.24 24.43 -1.94
CA ALA A 619 0.69 25.11 -3.11
C ALA A 619 -0.83 25.32 -2.99
N GLY A 620 -1.24 26.53 -2.62
CA GLY A 620 -2.48 27.16 -3.09
C GLY A 620 -3.82 26.71 -2.51
N ASN A 621 -3.94 25.64 -1.73
CA ASN A 621 -5.15 25.30 -0.97
C ASN A 621 -4.83 24.30 0.16
N ASP A 622 -4.83 24.74 1.43
CA ASP A 622 -4.41 23.92 2.58
C ASP A 622 -5.63 23.37 3.34
N ASN A 623 -6.34 22.43 2.72
CA ASN A 623 -7.34 21.63 3.43
C ASN A 623 -6.61 20.58 4.27
N LEU A 624 -6.41 20.85 5.56
CA LEU A 624 -6.04 19.80 6.52
C LEU A 624 -7.30 19.04 6.91
N SER A 625 -7.27 17.72 6.81
CA SER A 625 -8.37 16.86 7.23
C SER A 625 -7.91 15.88 8.29
N MET A 626 -8.82 15.52 9.18
CA MET A 626 -8.70 14.36 10.03
C MET A 626 -10.05 13.66 10.13
N GLY A 627 -9.99 12.33 10.13
CA GLY A 627 -11.12 11.48 10.48
C GLY A 627 -10.85 10.61 11.70
N VAL A 628 -11.94 10.25 12.38
CA VAL A 628 -12.00 9.12 13.31
C VAL A 628 -13.00 8.10 12.77
N ILE A 629 -12.72 6.83 13.05
CA ILE A 629 -13.51 5.70 12.57
C ILE A 629 -14.27 5.11 13.79
N ALA A 630 -15.50 4.64 13.59
CA ALA A 630 -16.37 4.14 14.66
C ALA A 630 -16.66 5.13 15.79
N PRO A 631 -17.08 6.38 15.51
CA PRO A 631 -17.51 7.25 16.58
C PRO A 631 -18.75 6.66 17.28
N ASP A 632 -18.63 6.32 18.57
CA ASP A 632 -19.78 6.05 19.44
C ASP A 632 -20.81 7.19 19.34
N ALA A 633 -22.09 6.86 19.36
CA ALA A 633 -23.17 7.87 19.40
C ALA A 633 -22.98 8.80 20.61
N GLY A 634 -22.66 10.07 20.37
CA GLY A 634 -22.15 10.88 21.47
C GLY A 634 -21.74 12.31 21.12
N THR A 635 -21.26 13.00 22.16
CA THR A 635 -20.69 14.34 22.04
C THR A 635 -19.19 14.23 21.77
N TYR A 636 -18.71 14.97 20.78
CA TYR A 636 -17.30 15.09 20.44
C TYR A 636 -16.88 16.55 20.37
N TYR A 637 -15.58 16.78 20.49
CA TYR A 637 -14.97 18.10 20.33
C TYR A 637 -13.95 18.06 19.20
N LEU A 638 -14.13 18.94 18.21
CA LEU A 638 -13.17 19.19 17.15
C LEU A 638 -12.18 20.23 17.67
N GLN A 639 -10.92 19.84 17.81
CA GLN A 639 -9.87 20.71 18.31
C GLN A 639 -9.01 21.21 17.15
N VAL A 640 -8.82 22.52 17.10
CA VAL A 640 -7.90 23.20 16.19
C VAL A 640 -6.85 23.92 17.03
N THR A 641 -5.57 23.73 16.72
CA THR A 641 -4.45 24.35 17.44
C THR A 641 -3.56 25.14 16.50
N ALA A 642 -3.56 26.46 16.67
CA ALA A 642 -2.64 27.39 16.03
C ALA A 642 -2.58 28.70 16.83
N THR A 643 -1.48 29.45 16.75
CA THR A 643 -1.28 30.68 17.56
C THR A 643 -0.89 31.89 16.71
N SER A 644 -1.36 31.92 15.45
CA SER A 644 -0.95 32.89 14.44
C SER A 644 -1.92 34.07 14.30
N GLY A 645 -3.15 33.92 14.78
CA GLY A 645 -4.24 34.88 14.60
C GLY A 645 -4.73 35.00 13.17
N LEU A 646 -4.51 33.97 12.35
CA LEU A 646 -5.04 33.87 11.00
C LEU A 646 -6.46 33.32 11.00
N THR A 647 -7.17 33.60 9.91
CA THR A 647 -8.52 33.08 9.73
C THR A 647 -8.51 31.69 9.09
N TYR A 648 -9.47 30.86 9.46
CA TYR A 648 -9.68 29.56 8.85
C TYR A 648 -11.17 29.26 8.66
N GLY A 649 -11.46 28.30 7.78
CA GLY A 649 -12.76 27.68 7.61
C GLY A 649 -12.77 26.31 8.26
N LEU A 650 -13.90 25.91 8.85
CA LEU A 650 -14.07 24.59 9.45
C LEU A 650 -15.30 23.89 8.86
N THR A 651 -15.11 22.66 8.41
CA THR A 651 -16.17 21.78 7.91
C THR A 651 -16.06 20.43 8.60
N TRP A 652 -17.17 19.77 8.87
CA TRP A 652 -17.17 18.39 9.36
C TRP A 652 -18.37 17.65 8.78
N THR A 653 -18.18 16.36 8.60
CA THR A 653 -19.18 15.43 8.08
C THR A 653 -19.11 14.14 8.86
N TYR A 654 -20.23 13.44 8.95
CA TYR A 654 -20.23 12.04 9.32
C TYR A 654 -21.04 11.25 8.31
N ASN A 655 -20.72 9.97 8.16
CA ASN A 655 -21.48 9.06 7.32
C ASN A 655 -21.57 7.68 7.96
N ASN A 656 -22.52 6.89 7.47
CA ASN A 656 -22.71 5.48 7.81
C ASN A 656 -22.38 4.61 6.60
N ILE A 657 -21.28 4.90 5.92
CA ILE A 657 -20.78 4.12 4.80
C ILE A 657 -19.53 3.41 5.31
N ASP A 658 -19.35 2.14 4.98
CA ASP A 658 -18.13 1.46 5.37
C ASP A 658 -16.96 1.83 4.44
N GLN A 659 -15.77 1.31 4.70
CA GLN A 659 -14.59 1.65 3.92
C GLN A 659 -14.60 1.05 2.50
N TYR A 660 -15.42 0.03 2.26
CA TYR A 660 -15.57 -0.60 0.96
C TYR A 660 -16.52 0.20 0.07
N GLU A 661 -17.41 1.06 0.58
CA GLU A 661 -18.26 1.92 -0.26
C GLU A 661 -17.88 3.42 -0.21
N TYR A 662 -16.72 3.78 0.36
CA TYR A 662 -16.33 5.17 0.54
C TYR A 662 -15.88 5.88 -0.77
N ASP A 663 -16.77 6.69 -1.34
CA ASP A 663 -16.53 7.56 -2.51
C ASP A 663 -16.06 8.99 -2.14
N GLY A 664 -15.42 9.19 -0.98
CA GLY A 664 -15.07 10.53 -0.50
C GLY A 664 -14.00 11.27 -1.33
N PRO A 665 -13.78 12.57 -1.06
CA PRO A 665 -12.89 13.44 -1.85
C PRO A 665 -11.40 13.04 -1.87
N PHE A 666 -11.04 12.00 -1.11
CA PHE A 666 -9.69 11.41 -1.04
C PHE A 666 -9.62 10.00 -1.62
N ALA A 667 -10.68 9.50 -2.27
CA ALA A 667 -10.59 8.36 -3.16
C ALA A 667 -9.57 8.73 -4.25
N ILE A 668 -8.36 8.20 -4.11
CA ILE A 668 -7.23 8.46 -5.02
C ILE A 668 -7.61 7.96 -6.42
N ALA A 669 -8.16 8.88 -7.21
CA ALA A 669 -8.85 8.61 -8.47
C ALA A 669 -7.96 8.04 -9.59
N ASP A 670 -6.64 8.00 -9.39
CA ASP A 670 -5.69 7.63 -10.45
C ASP A 670 -4.97 6.28 -10.26
N TYR A 671 -5.19 5.54 -9.16
CA TYR A 671 -4.49 4.24 -8.97
C TYR A 671 -5.33 3.04 -8.52
N TYR A 672 -6.59 3.22 -8.10
CA TYR A 672 -7.40 2.10 -7.61
C TYR A 672 -8.82 2.16 -8.19
N GLU A 673 -9.19 1.16 -9.00
CA GLU A 673 -10.58 0.89 -9.34
C GLU A 673 -11.39 0.75 -8.04
N TYR A 674 -12.43 1.58 -7.90
CA TYR A 674 -13.51 1.53 -6.91
C TYR A 674 -13.47 0.29 -6.00
N PHE A 675 -12.88 0.43 -4.81
CA PHE A 675 -13.18 -0.51 -3.73
C PHE A 675 -14.70 -0.43 -3.56
N ASN A 676 -15.37 -1.55 -3.80
CA ASN A 676 -16.74 -1.88 -3.43
C ASN A 676 -16.77 -3.40 -3.38
N ASN A 677 -17.51 -3.99 -2.47
CA ASN A 677 -17.58 -5.44 -2.33
C ASN A 677 -18.92 -5.98 -2.88
N ASN A 678 -19.62 -5.17 -3.69
CA ASN A 678 -21.01 -5.42 -4.14
C ASN A 678 -21.20 -6.64 -5.04
N THR A 679 -20.10 -7.19 -5.56
CA THR A 679 -20.12 -8.33 -6.45
C THR A 679 -19.00 -9.32 -6.13
N PRO A 680 -19.11 -10.59 -6.54
CA PRO A 680 -18.05 -11.56 -6.29
C PRO A 680 -16.70 -11.17 -6.90
N SER A 681 -16.67 -10.41 -8.01
CA SER A 681 -15.39 -9.99 -8.62
C SER A 681 -14.65 -8.94 -7.79
N ASP A 682 -15.40 -8.19 -6.99
CA ASP A 682 -14.91 -7.08 -6.19
C ASP A 682 -14.82 -7.47 -4.70
N ALA A 683 -15.02 -8.76 -4.40
CA ALA A 683 -15.09 -9.29 -3.06
C ALA A 683 -13.84 -8.97 -2.23
N THR A 684 -14.05 -8.56 -0.98
CA THR A 684 -12.99 -8.24 -0.03
C THR A 684 -12.17 -9.48 0.32
N GLU A 685 -10.85 -9.42 0.13
CA GLU A 685 -9.93 -10.51 0.48
C GLU A 685 -9.71 -10.62 2.00
N LEU A 686 -10.29 -11.66 2.60
CA LEU A 686 -10.03 -12.02 4.00
C LEU A 686 -8.69 -12.76 4.19
N THR A 687 -8.03 -13.13 3.09
CA THR A 687 -6.77 -13.88 3.10
C THR A 687 -5.58 -12.96 3.37
N ARG A 688 -5.19 -12.74 4.65
CA ARG A 688 -3.94 -12.01 4.95
C ARG A 688 -2.70 -12.80 4.48
N LEU A 689 -1.73 -12.10 3.89
CA LEU A 689 -0.43 -12.62 3.47
C LEU A 689 0.22 -13.46 4.59
N ARG A 690 0.18 -14.80 4.44
CA ARG A 690 0.76 -15.90 5.26
C ARG A 690 -0.23 -16.92 5.89
N LEU A 691 -1.31 -17.25 5.20
CA LEU A 691 -1.97 -18.57 5.36
C LEU A 691 -1.32 -19.68 4.51
N GLU A 692 -0.36 -19.31 3.66
CA GLU A 692 0.67 -20.18 3.11
C GLU A 692 2.04 -19.60 3.45
N PRO A 693 3.05 -20.38 3.87
CA PRO A 693 4.42 -19.90 3.93
C PRO A 693 5.11 -20.11 2.57
N PRO A 694 5.25 -19.08 1.71
CA PRO A 694 6.44 -19.03 0.89
C PRO A 694 7.61 -18.84 1.87
N TYR A 695 8.54 -19.79 1.90
CA TYR A 695 9.74 -19.67 2.72
C TYR A 695 10.51 -18.40 2.33
N ASP A 696 10.37 -17.34 3.13
CA ASP A 696 11.19 -16.13 3.13
C ASP A 696 12.00 -16.11 4.44
N PRO A 697 13.33 -16.33 4.39
CA PRO A 697 14.19 -16.35 5.57
C PRO A 697 14.37 -14.97 6.23
N ASP A 698 13.95 -13.88 5.59
CA ASP A 698 14.11 -12.50 6.09
C ASP A 698 12.79 -11.90 6.63
N ALA A 699 11.67 -12.63 6.56
CA ALA A 699 10.36 -12.15 6.96
C ALA A 699 10.07 -12.29 8.48
N ALA A 700 9.45 -11.28 9.08
CA ALA A 700 9.15 -11.18 10.51
C ALA A 700 7.95 -12.06 10.95
N GLY A 701 8.00 -13.38 10.78
CA GLY A 701 7.03 -14.34 11.37
C GLY A 701 5.57 -14.27 10.87
N PRO A 702 4.78 -15.37 10.89
CA PRO A 702 3.37 -15.32 10.54
C PRO A 702 2.59 -14.49 11.58
N LEU A 703 1.68 -13.63 11.11
CA LEU A 703 0.67 -12.99 11.94
C LEU A 703 -0.44 -14.01 12.22
N ASP A 704 -1.12 -13.88 13.36
CA ASP A 704 -2.32 -14.70 13.63
C ASP A 704 -3.39 -14.38 12.57
N PRO A 705 -4.13 -15.39 12.08
CA PRO A 705 -5.21 -15.15 11.14
C PRO A 705 -6.30 -14.31 11.80
N ILE A 706 -6.83 -13.36 11.05
CA ILE A 706 -8.04 -12.65 11.42
C ILE A 706 -9.20 -13.62 11.24
N LYS A 707 -10.09 -13.64 12.24
CA LYS A 707 -11.29 -14.48 12.30
C LYS A 707 -12.55 -13.66 12.56
N GLU A 708 -12.42 -12.34 12.55
CA GLU A 708 -13.47 -11.39 12.89
C GLU A 708 -13.18 -10.05 12.19
N LEU A 709 -14.16 -9.52 11.48
CA LEU A 709 -14.27 -8.12 11.09
C LEU A 709 -15.04 -7.40 12.20
N ALA A 710 -14.28 -6.92 13.18
CA ALA A 710 -14.75 -6.03 14.24
C ALA A 710 -13.66 -5.00 14.51
N PHE A 711 -14.05 -3.75 14.67
CA PHE A 711 -13.09 -2.67 14.87
C PHE A 711 -12.49 -2.70 16.28
N ASP A 712 -11.16 -2.69 16.35
CA ASP A 712 -10.40 -2.67 17.60
C ASP A 712 -9.27 -1.62 17.57
N TYR A 713 -9.50 -0.50 18.25
CA TYR A 713 -8.50 0.55 18.49
C TYR A 713 -7.18 0.03 19.10
N GLY A 714 -7.20 -1.11 19.81
CA GLY A 714 -6.03 -1.74 20.41
C GLY A 714 -5.00 -2.24 19.40
N LEU A 715 -5.43 -2.61 18.18
CA LEU A 715 -4.58 -3.14 17.12
C LEU A 715 -3.75 -2.04 16.41
N LEU A 716 -4.28 -0.81 16.36
CA LEU A 716 -3.62 0.35 15.72
C LEU A 716 -2.29 0.72 16.39
N SER A 717 -2.13 0.46 17.69
CA SER A 717 -0.91 0.81 18.44
C SER A 717 0.36 0.05 18.01
N SER A 718 0.22 -0.99 17.18
CA SER A 718 1.32 -1.87 16.73
C SER A 718 1.55 -1.89 15.21
N LEU A 719 0.68 -1.25 14.44
CA LEU A 719 0.73 -1.18 12.98
C LEU A 719 1.09 0.24 12.55
N THR A 720 2.26 0.41 11.93
CA THR A 720 2.53 1.59 11.10
C THR A 720 1.76 1.43 9.79
N LEU A 721 0.55 1.98 9.72
CA LEU A 721 -0.21 2.09 8.48
C LEU A 721 0.48 3.15 7.61
N ALA A 722 1.01 2.74 6.47
CA ALA A 722 1.78 3.63 5.59
C ALA A 722 0.89 4.42 4.61
N LEU A 723 -0.44 4.30 4.69
CA LEU A 723 -1.37 5.02 3.82
C LEU A 723 -2.65 5.46 4.56
N PRO A 724 -3.15 6.69 4.31
CA PRO A 724 -3.98 7.45 5.26
C PRO A 724 -5.49 7.18 5.23
N GLY A 725 -5.97 5.99 4.86
CA GLY A 725 -7.42 5.84 4.64
C GLY A 725 -7.97 4.42 4.60
N MET A 726 -7.30 3.46 5.23
CA MET A 726 -7.87 2.12 5.37
C MET A 726 -8.02 1.78 6.85
N ASP A 727 -9.22 1.36 7.23
CA ASP A 727 -9.47 0.57 8.42
C ASP A 727 -9.04 -0.87 8.09
N PRO A 728 -7.82 -1.33 8.43
CA PRO A 728 -7.34 -2.66 8.04
C PRO A 728 -8.13 -3.81 8.69
N PHE A 729 -9.14 -3.50 9.51
CA PHE A 729 -9.99 -4.44 10.27
C PHE A 729 -11.50 -4.28 10.01
N GLY A 730 -11.90 -3.31 9.18
CA GLY A 730 -13.21 -3.17 8.51
C GLY A 730 -14.45 -3.20 9.38
N HIS A 731 -15.11 -2.06 9.53
CA HIS A 731 -16.56 -2.01 9.73
C HIS A 731 -17.26 -2.57 8.50
N ALA A 732 -18.42 -3.21 8.69
CA ALA A 732 -19.21 -3.76 7.61
C ALA A 732 -20.65 -3.25 7.73
N ILE A 733 -21.18 -2.68 6.64
CA ILE A 733 -22.51 -2.08 6.61
C ILE A 733 -23.29 -2.62 5.42
N GLN A 734 -24.47 -3.16 5.67
CA GLN A 734 -25.32 -3.73 4.62
C GLN A 734 -26.14 -2.62 3.91
N GLU A 735 -25.51 -1.86 3.01
CA GLU A 735 -26.19 -0.97 2.05
C GLU A 735 -26.47 -1.66 0.70
N ALA A 736 -25.75 -2.75 0.43
CA ALA A 736 -25.89 -3.61 -0.74
C ALA A 736 -25.41 -5.05 -0.37
N ASP A 737 -25.19 -5.90 -1.36
CA ASP A 737 -24.67 -7.25 -1.12
C ASP A 737 -23.17 -7.20 -0.85
N ASP A 738 -22.71 -7.58 0.34
CA ASP A 738 -21.29 -7.55 0.65
C ASP A 738 -20.65 -8.92 0.39
N TRP A 739 -19.71 -8.96 -0.56
CA TRP A 739 -18.97 -10.17 -0.91
C TRP A 739 -17.58 -10.16 -0.26
N TYR A 740 -17.26 -11.25 0.42
CA TYR A 740 -15.95 -11.53 0.98
C TYR A 740 -15.40 -12.80 0.35
N LYS A 741 -14.09 -12.87 0.11
CA LYS A 741 -13.42 -14.09 -0.36
C LYS A 741 -12.32 -14.53 0.59
N ILE A 742 -12.21 -15.84 0.75
CA ILE A 742 -11.27 -16.49 1.64
C ILE A 742 -10.69 -17.75 1.00
N GLN A 743 -9.37 -17.86 1.01
CA GLN A 743 -8.66 -19.10 0.70
C GLN A 743 -8.38 -19.84 2.01
N ILE A 744 -8.84 -21.09 2.11
CA ILE A 744 -8.72 -21.85 3.35
C ILE A 744 -7.25 -22.23 3.64
N PRO A 745 -6.75 -21.99 4.87
CA PRO A 745 -5.43 -22.43 5.27
C PRO A 745 -5.25 -23.92 5.04
N SER A 746 -4.26 -24.26 4.21
CA SER A 746 -4.01 -25.64 3.80
C SER A 746 -2.62 -26.13 4.20
N TRP A 747 -1.83 -25.33 4.92
CA TRP A 747 -0.45 -25.66 5.28
C TRP A 747 -0.01 -25.03 6.61
N PHE A 748 0.78 -25.76 7.39
CA PHE A 748 1.37 -25.24 8.63
C PHE A 748 2.82 -25.72 8.84
N LEU A 749 3.60 -24.93 9.59
CA LEU A 749 4.98 -25.31 9.93
C LEU A 749 5.00 -26.31 11.10
N ALA A 750 5.54 -27.49 10.86
CA ALA A 750 5.70 -28.56 11.84
C ALA A 750 7.19 -28.87 12.10
N THR A 751 7.49 -29.51 13.23
CA THR A 751 8.84 -30.04 13.51
C THR A 751 8.89 -31.52 13.18
N ALA A 752 9.75 -31.92 12.23
CA ALA A 752 9.99 -33.32 11.86
C ALA A 752 11.40 -33.78 12.24
N LYS A 753 11.62 -35.10 12.22
CA LYS A 753 12.91 -35.74 12.52
C LYS A 753 13.62 -36.20 11.25
N LYS A 754 14.79 -35.62 10.95
CA LYS A 754 15.75 -36.12 9.95
C LYS A 754 16.81 -36.98 10.62
N GLY A 755 16.51 -38.25 10.82
CA GLY A 755 17.33 -39.11 11.69
C GLY A 755 17.28 -38.61 13.14
N ASN A 756 18.39 -38.06 13.66
CA ASN A 756 18.44 -37.51 15.03
C ASN A 756 18.22 -35.98 15.09
N GLU A 757 18.22 -35.29 13.95
CA GLU A 757 18.08 -33.83 13.89
C GLU A 757 16.61 -33.43 13.82
N SER A 758 16.23 -32.35 14.51
CA SER A 758 14.92 -31.72 14.37
C SER A 758 15.01 -30.65 13.29
N VAL A 759 14.08 -30.67 12.35
CA VAL A 759 13.98 -29.73 11.23
C VAL A 759 12.56 -29.20 11.14
N THR A 760 12.39 -27.97 10.67
CA THR A 760 11.08 -27.40 10.35
C THR A 760 10.67 -27.88 8.95
N VAL A 761 9.46 -28.40 8.83
CA VAL A 761 8.86 -28.85 7.56
C VAL A 761 7.49 -28.21 7.39
N LEU A 762 7.02 -28.14 6.15
CA LEU A 762 5.65 -27.75 5.85
C LEU A 762 4.79 -29.00 5.81
N LYS A 763 3.73 -29.07 6.61
CA LYS A 763 2.73 -30.15 6.57
C LYS A 763 1.42 -29.61 6.03
N ARG A 764 0.71 -30.44 5.27
CA ARG A 764 -0.62 -30.11 4.76
C ARG A 764 -1.62 -30.11 5.92
N ASP A 765 -2.49 -29.10 5.91
CA ASP A 765 -3.61 -28.95 6.84
C ASP A 765 -4.91 -29.22 6.09
N TYR A 766 -5.69 -30.20 6.55
CA TYR A 766 -6.94 -30.59 5.90
C TYR A 766 -8.14 -30.12 6.71
N ASN A 767 -8.46 -28.84 6.59
CA ASN A 767 -9.72 -28.32 7.12
C ASN A 767 -10.87 -28.82 6.24
N VAL A 768 -11.99 -29.22 6.86
CA VAL A 768 -13.16 -29.81 6.19
C VAL A 768 -14.44 -28.98 6.35
N ARG A 769 -14.40 -27.95 7.22
CA ARG A 769 -15.50 -26.99 7.42
C ARG A 769 -15.01 -25.53 7.44
N LEU A 770 -15.88 -24.63 6.96
CA LEU A 770 -15.83 -23.19 7.14
C LEU A 770 -17.12 -22.74 7.85
N SER A 771 -17.01 -22.16 9.03
CA SER A 771 -18.13 -21.50 9.71
C SER A 771 -18.06 -19.99 9.48
N ALA A 772 -19.19 -19.35 9.23
CA ALA A 772 -19.32 -17.90 9.20
C ALA A 772 -20.55 -17.46 9.99
N GLU A 773 -20.43 -16.36 10.72
CA GLU A 773 -21.47 -15.80 11.57
C GLU A 773 -21.51 -14.28 11.39
N ILE A 774 -22.70 -13.73 11.29
CA ILE A 774 -22.94 -12.29 11.39
C ILE A 774 -23.80 -11.98 12.60
N GLU A 775 -23.45 -10.91 13.32
CA GLU A 775 -24.26 -10.32 14.38
C GLU A 775 -24.67 -8.90 13.96
N PHE A 776 -25.96 -8.57 14.07
CA PHE A 776 -26.54 -7.26 13.69
C PHE A 776 -27.81 -6.96 14.51
N MET A 777 -28.35 -5.75 14.40
CA MET A 777 -29.61 -5.37 15.06
C MET A 777 -30.80 -5.46 14.09
N HIS A 778 -31.67 -6.46 14.25
CA HIS A 778 -32.80 -6.69 13.32
C HIS A 778 -33.81 -5.53 13.29
N ILE A 779 -33.84 -4.65 14.30
CA ILE A 779 -34.72 -3.47 14.28
C ILE A 779 -34.41 -2.51 13.13
N ASP A 780 -33.16 -2.49 12.67
CA ASP A 780 -32.69 -1.58 11.63
C ASP A 780 -32.94 -2.19 10.24
N GLY A 781 -32.85 -3.52 10.11
CA GLY A 781 -33.19 -4.29 8.93
C GLY A 781 -32.80 -5.76 9.10
N ASP A 782 -33.34 -6.63 8.26
CA ASP A 782 -33.01 -8.06 8.27
C ASP A 782 -31.84 -8.33 7.30
N ILE A 783 -30.85 -9.11 7.75
CA ILE A 783 -29.65 -9.46 6.99
C ILE A 783 -29.48 -10.99 7.05
N ASN A 784 -29.02 -11.57 5.96
CA ASN A 784 -28.87 -12.99 5.71
C ASN A 784 -27.42 -13.28 5.27
N ILE A 785 -27.02 -14.54 5.32
CA ILE A 785 -25.67 -14.97 4.93
C ILE A 785 -25.69 -16.21 4.01
N GLU A 786 -24.81 -16.22 3.01
CA GLU A 786 -24.60 -17.31 2.06
C GLU A 786 -23.09 -17.62 1.92
N ILE A 787 -22.72 -18.88 1.66
CA ILE A 787 -21.35 -19.26 1.28
C ILE A 787 -21.36 -19.97 -0.08
N TYR A 788 -20.41 -19.63 -0.94
CA TYR A 788 -20.24 -20.16 -2.30
C TYR A 788 -18.85 -20.78 -2.52
N ASP A 789 -18.78 -21.70 -3.48
CA ASP A 789 -17.54 -22.23 -4.08
C ASP A 789 -17.13 -21.34 -5.27
N GLU A 790 -15.84 -21.04 -5.45
CA GLU A 790 -15.36 -20.27 -6.62
C GLU A 790 -15.79 -20.84 -7.98
N ASN A 791 -16.05 -22.15 -8.06
CA ASN A 791 -16.49 -22.84 -9.26
C ASN A 791 -18.01 -22.75 -9.49
N ASP A 792 -18.79 -22.36 -8.48
CA ASP A 792 -20.24 -22.15 -8.55
C ASP A 792 -20.70 -20.97 -7.68
N LEU A 793 -20.57 -19.76 -8.22
CA LEU A 793 -21.06 -18.51 -7.62
C LEU A 793 -22.56 -18.26 -7.87
N VAL A 794 -23.32 -19.29 -8.28
CA VAL A 794 -24.76 -19.19 -8.55
C VAL A 794 -25.59 -19.96 -7.53
N ASN A 795 -25.10 -21.12 -7.09
CA ASN A 795 -25.77 -21.93 -6.08
C ASN A 795 -24.93 -21.91 -4.79
N PRO A 796 -25.43 -21.34 -3.68
CA PRO A 796 -24.69 -21.36 -2.43
C PRO A 796 -24.57 -22.80 -1.91
N ILE A 797 -23.47 -23.08 -1.21
CA ILE A 797 -23.20 -24.33 -0.48
C ILE A 797 -24.13 -24.40 0.74
N VAL A 798 -24.30 -23.27 1.42
CA VAL A 798 -25.09 -23.11 2.65
C VAL A 798 -25.61 -21.68 2.70
N ARG A 799 -26.76 -21.49 3.38
CA ARG A 799 -27.35 -20.17 3.62
C ARG A 799 -28.21 -20.16 4.87
N SER A 800 -28.36 -19.00 5.49
CA SER A 800 -29.21 -18.77 6.65
C SER A 800 -30.03 -17.49 6.43
N GLU A 801 -31.34 -17.58 6.68
CA GLU A 801 -32.35 -16.53 6.52
C GLU A 801 -33.29 -16.52 7.74
N THR A 802 -32.74 -16.38 8.96
CA THR A 802 -33.56 -16.35 10.17
C THR A 802 -34.23 -14.99 10.39
N THR A 803 -34.85 -14.80 11.57
CA THR A 803 -35.46 -13.51 11.96
C THR A 803 -34.86 -12.99 13.27
N ASN A 804 -33.65 -13.42 13.58
CA ASN A 804 -32.96 -13.09 14.81
C ASN A 804 -31.77 -12.16 14.52
N ASP A 805 -31.12 -11.66 15.58
CA ASP A 805 -30.01 -10.69 15.47
C ASP A 805 -28.67 -11.36 15.07
N ILE A 806 -28.69 -12.67 14.75
CA ILE A 806 -27.54 -13.50 14.42
C ILE A 806 -27.90 -14.46 13.28
N GLU A 807 -27.08 -14.47 12.22
CA GLU A 807 -27.10 -15.53 11.20
C GLU A 807 -25.80 -16.31 11.25
N SER A 808 -25.89 -17.64 11.22
CA SER A 808 -24.72 -18.51 11.31
C SER A 808 -24.85 -19.67 10.33
N VAL A 809 -23.75 -19.99 9.65
CA VAL A 809 -23.70 -21.05 8.64
C VAL A 809 -22.41 -21.84 8.76
N ILE A 810 -22.49 -23.14 8.46
CA ILE A 810 -21.34 -24.04 8.36
C ILE A 810 -21.34 -24.65 6.97
N ALA A 811 -20.35 -24.29 6.15
CA ALA A 811 -20.14 -24.84 4.82
C ALA A 811 -19.17 -26.03 4.87
N SER A 812 -19.48 -27.06 4.08
CA SER A 812 -18.48 -28.06 3.73
C SER A 812 -17.46 -27.47 2.75
N ILE A 813 -16.18 -27.74 3.01
CA ILE A 813 -15.10 -27.33 2.12
C ILE A 813 -14.40 -28.57 1.54
N ASP A 814 -13.78 -28.41 0.37
CA ASP A 814 -12.99 -29.45 -0.29
C ASP A 814 -11.56 -29.40 0.27
N PRO A 815 -11.18 -30.33 1.16
CA PRO A 815 -9.85 -30.35 1.77
C PRO A 815 -8.75 -30.73 0.76
N LEU A 816 -9.12 -31.17 -0.46
CA LEU A 816 -8.21 -31.67 -1.48
C LEU A 816 -7.72 -30.59 -2.44
N ASP A 817 -8.45 -29.47 -2.57
CA ASP A 817 -8.04 -28.33 -3.39
C ASP A 817 -7.59 -27.14 -2.52
N ALA A 818 -6.27 -27.08 -2.27
CA ALA A 818 -5.68 -26.05 -1.43
C ALA A 818 -5.72 -24.63 -2.04
N ALA A 819 -6.01 -24.51 -3.34
CA ALA A 819 -6.07 -23.23 -4.05
C ALA A 819 -7.49 -22.67 -4.17
N LEU A 820 -8.49 -23.45 -3.73
CA LEU A 820 -9.89 -23.15 -3.88
C LEU A 820 -10.30 -21.98 -2.96
N ASN A 821 -10.92 -20.96 -3.54
CA ASN A 821 -11.49 -19.84 -2.79
C ASN A 821 -12.97 -20.09 -2.49
N TYR A 822 -13.37 -19.65 -1.30
CA TYR A 822 -14.77 -19.58 -0.88
C TYR A 822 -15.20 -18.14 -0.79
N TYR A 823 -16.47 -17.89 -1.10
CA TYR A 823 -17.05 -16.56 -1.04
C TYR A 823 -18.15 -16.52 0.01
N ILE A 824 -18.09 -15.58 0.93
CA ILE A 824 -19.16 -15.29 1.90
C ILE A 824 -19.91 -14.09 1.34
N ARG A 825 -21.24 -14.20 1.20
CA ARG A 825 -22.10 -13.10 0.80
C ARG A 825 -23.02 -12.74 1.95
N VAL A 826 -22.98 -11.49 2.37
CA VAL A 826 -23.92 -10.90 3.34
C VAL A 826 -24.92 -10.07 2.56
N TYR A 827 -26.22 -10.30 2.74
CA TYR A 827 -27.26 -9.65 1.94
C TYR A 827 -28.53 -9.39 2.74
N GLY A 828 -29.29 -8.35 2.43
CA GLY A 828 -30.45 -8.02 3.25
C GLY A 828 -31.41 -7.01 2.63
N ASP A 829 -32.01 -6.23 3.52
CA ASP A 829 -33.00 -5.22 3.22
C ASP A 829 -32.41 -3.88 2.69
N ASP A 830 -31.08 -3.79 2.57
CA ASP A 830 -30.29 -2.62 2.13
C ASP A 830 -30.57 -1.38 3.00
N ARG A 831 -30.55 -1.56 4.33
CA ARG A 831 -30.93 -0.52 5.31
C ARG A 831 -29.77 0.12 6.05
N ALA A 832 -28.54 -0.15 5.61
CA ALA A 832 -27.32 0.35 6.23
C ALA A 832 -27.16 -0.14 7.69
N ASN A 833 -27.52 -1.40 7.96
CA ASN A 833 -27.29 -1.95 9.29
C ASN A 833 -25.81 -2.32 9.42
N ASP A 834 -25.24 -1.97 10.56
CA ASP A 834 -23.93 -2.43 10.98
C ASP A 834 -23.98 -3.91 11.34
N TYR A 835 -22.94 -4.64 10.96
CA TYR A 835 -22.78 -6.03 11.38
C TYR A 835 -21.31 -6.36 11.64
N SER A 836 -21.07 -7.33 12.52
CA SER A 836 -19.77 -7.97 12.67
C SER A 836 -19.77 -9.30 11.93
N LEU A 837 -18.74 -9.59 11.13
CA LEU A 837 -18.57 -10.88 10.45
C LEU A 837 -17.46 -11.69 11.12
N LYS A 838 -17.78 -12.86 11.64
CA LYS A 838 -16.83 -13.84 12.21
C LYS A 838 -16.73 -15.05 11.30
N TRP A 839 -15.53 -15.63 11.18
CA TRP A 839 -15.31 -16.88 10.46
C TRP A 839 -14.28 -17.78 11.14
N ASP A 840 -14.47 -19.09 11.02
CA ASP A 840 -13.48 -20.07 11.45
C ASP A 840 -13.42 -21.27 10.51
N VAL A 841 -12.31 -21.98 10.53
CA VAL A 841 -12.08 -23.21 9.78
C VAL A 841 -11.79 -24.34 10.75
N SER A 842 -12.36 -25.51 10.49
CA SER A 842 -12.23 -26.66 11.39
C SER A 842 -11.80 -27.93 10.66
N LYS A 843 -11.03 -28.75 11.38
CA LYS A 843 -10.71 -30.14 11.02
C LYS A 843 -11.72 -31.13 11.55
N GLN A 844 -12.59 -30.68 12.46
CA GLN A 844 -13.67 -31.49 12.99
C GLN A 844 -14.66 -31.78 11.87
N ASP A 845 -15.10 -33.03 11.78
CA ASP A 845 -15.70 -33.51 10.56
C ASP A 845 -17.18 -33.17 10.42
N ALA A 846 -17.69 -33.35 9.20
CA ALA A 846 -19.04 -33.02 8.78
C ALA A 846 -20.19 -33.69 9.56
N TYR A 847 -19.91 -34.79 10.25
CA TYR A 847 -20.88 -35.66 10.92
C TYR A 847 -20.84 -35.52 12.44
N GLU A 848 -19.98 -34.63 12.93
CA GLU A 848 -19.98 -34.14 14.31
C GLU A 848 -20.90 -32.89 14.39
N GLU A 849 -21.89 -32.87 15.29
CA GLU A 849 -22.75 -31.67 15.46
C GLU A 849 -21.98 -30.58 16.21
N LEU A 850 -22.01 -29.36 15.67
CA LEU A 850 -21.34 -28.17 16.23
C LEU A 850 -22.31 -27.20 16.93
N GLU A 851 -23.62 -27.49 16.94
CA GLU A 851 -24.67 -26.49 17.24
C GLU A 851 -24.89 -26.16 18.71
N ASP A 852 -24.30 -26.90 19.64
CA ASP A 852 -24.22 -26.48 21.02
C ASP A 852 -22.76 -26.55 21.51
N GLU A 853 -22.33 -25.59 22.34
CA GLU A 853 -21.01 -25.61 23.03
C GLU A 853 -20.86 -26.82 23.99
N ASN A 854 -21.68 -27.83 23.79
CA ASN A 854 -21.77 -29.07 24.49
C ASN A 854 -20.94 -30.12 23.73
N PRO A 855 -19.75 -30.48 24.21
CA PRO A 855 -18.93 -31.53 23.60
C PRO A 855 -19.59 -32.93 23.63
N LEU A 856 -20.86 -33.02 24.05
CA LEU A 856 -21.70 -34.20 24.09
C LEU A 856 -22.49 -34.44 22.78
N ASN A 857 -22.49 -33.48 21.86
CA ASN A 857 -23.10 -33.58 20.52
C ASN A 857 -22.09 -33.98 19.41
N ASP A 858 -20.90 -34.40 19.82
CA ASP A 858 -19.99 -35.18 18.99
C ASP A 858 -20.57 -36.61 18.82
N THR A 859 -21.54 -36.72 17.91
CA THR A 859 -22.58 -37.75 18.01
C THR A 859 -22.17 -39.10 17.45
N ASN A 860 -21.47 -39.20 16.32
CA ASN A 860 -21.29 -40.51 15.66
C ASN A 860 -20.21 -41.42 16.29
N ASN A 861 -19.62 -41.04 17.44
CA ASN A 861 -18.52 -41.77 18.08
C ASN A 861 -18.87 -43.15 18.66
N PHE A 862 -20.16 -43.41 18.85
CA PHE A 862 -20.66 -44.63 19.45
C PHE A 862 -21.79 -45.20 18.61
N VAL A 863 -21.91 -46.53 18.61
CA VAL A 863 -22.95 -47.21 17.83
C VAL A 863 -24.37 -46.75 18.18
N ASP A 864 -24.65 -46.41 19.43
CA ASP A 864 -25.97 -45.93 19.89
C ASP A 864 -26.32 -44.51 19.38
N LEU A 865 -25.31 -43.81 18.84
CA LEU A 865 -25.40 -42.46 18.29
C LEU A 865 -24.94 -42.43 16.82
N ALA A 866 -24.91 -43.60 16.15
CA ALA A 866 -24.47 -43.71 14.77
C ALA A 866 -25.24 -42.75 13.86
N TYR A 867 -24.51 -42.00 13.03
CA TYR A 867 -25.11 -41.00 12.13
C TYR A 867 -26.00 -41.70 11.10
N ASP A 868 -27.25 -41.25 11.00
CA ASP A 868 -28.23 -41.81 10.06
C ASP A 868 -27.93 -41.32 8.64
N LEU A 869 -27.43 -42.22 7.78
CA LEU A 869 -27.14 -41.91 6.39
C LEU A 869 -28.35 -42.09 5.47
N THR A 870 -29.51 -41.62 5.91
CA THR A 870 -30.72 -41.56 5.09
C THR A 870 -31.08 -40.10 4.84
N THR A 871 -31.63 -39.80 3.67
CA THR A 871 -32.10 -38.43 3.38
C THR A 871 -33.24 -38.06 4.33
N ALA A 872 -33.52 -36.78 4.52
CA ALA A 872 -34.61 -36.28 5.38
C ALA A 872 -36.02 -36.84 5.05
N ASN A 873 -36.20 -37.47 3.87
CA ASN A 873 -37.43 -38.17 3.50
C ASN A 873 -37.43 -39.67 3.85
N GLY A 874 -36.42 -40.16 4.59
CA GLY A 874 -36.22 -41.57 4.92
C GLY A 874 -35.86 -42.42 3.71
N VAL A 875 -35.08 -41.89 2.77
CA VAL A 875 -34.59 -42.63 1.58
C VAL A 875 -33.12 -42.96 1.77
N SER A 876 -32.73 -44.20 1.45
CA SER A 876 -31.33 -44.65 1.47
C SER A 876 -30.44 -43.74 0.62
N THR A 877 -29.23 -43.45 1.10
CA THR A 877 -28.21 -42.69 0.34
C THR A 877 -27.18 -43.62 -0.33
N GLU A 878 -27.49 -44.91 -0.42
CA GLU A 878 -26.63 -45.91 -1.05
C GLU A 878 -26.16 -45.48 -2.45
N GLY A 879 -24.94 -45.89 -2.80
CA GLY A 879 -24.33 -45.52 -4.07
C GLY A 879 -23.73 -44.12 -4.12
N THR A 880 -23.96 -43.26 -3.12
CA THR A 880 -23.42 -41.89 -3.01
C THR A 880 -22.22 -41.86 -2.06
N TRP A 881 -21.20 -41.06 -2.40
CA TRP A 881 -20.07 -40.84 -1.49
C TRP A 881 -20.48 -39.94 -0.34
N LEU A 882 -19.99 -40.22 0.87
CA LEU A 882 -20.24 -39.46 2.10
C LEU A 882 -20.22 -37.93 1.86
N HIS A 883 -19.12 -37.38 1.33
CA HIS A 883 -18.97 -35.94 1.03
C HIS A 883 -19.90 -35.34 -0.04
N GLN A 884 -20.68 -36.18 -0.73
CA GLN A 884 -21.63 -35.79 -1.77
C GLN A 884 -23.08 -35.98 -1.32
N ILE A 885 -23.32 -36.51 -0.11
CA ILE A 885 -24.67 -36.66 0.42
C ILE A 885 -25.20 -35.28 0.78
N GLU A 886 -26.41 -34.99 0.30
CA GLU A 886 -27.11 -33.74 0.51
C GLU A 886 -28.30 -33.93 1.46
N TYR A 887 -28.43 -33.06 2.45
CA TYR A 887 -29.52 -33.05 3.42
C TYR A 887 -30.31 -31.75 3.31
N LEU A 888 -31.61 -31.79 3.65
CA LEU A 888 -32.42 -30.58 3.77
C LEU A 888 -31.89 -29.73 4.93
N LEU A 889 -31.75 -28.43 4.69
CA LEU A 889 -31.32 -27.46 5.69
C LEU A 889 -32.53 -26.67 6.19
N ASP A 890 -32.61 -26.42 7.49
CA ASP A 890 -33.50 -25.41 8.07
C ASP A 890 -32.89 -24.04 7.80
N VAL A 891 -33.40 -23.35 6.78
CA VAL A 891 -32.84 -22.07 6.33
C VAL A 891 -33.35 -20.93 7.21
N ASN A 892 -34.56 -21.07 7.77
CA ASN A 892 -35.22 -20.00 8.51
C ASN A 892 -34.99 -20.07 10.05
N GLY A 893 -34.39 -21.17 10.52
CA GLY A 893 -33.97 -21.36 11.92
C GLY A 893 -35.13 -21.57 12.90
N ASP A 894 -36.32 -22.01 12.45
CA ASP A 894 -37.45 -22.29 13.33
C ASP A 894 -37.44 -23.69 13.96
N GLY A 895 -36.43 -24.50 13.62
CA GLY A 895 -36.23 -25.87 14.06
C GLY A 895 -37.10 -26.89 13.31
N VAL A 896 -37.75 -26.49 12.21
CA VAL A 896 -38.68 -27.34 11.45
C VAL A 896 -38.39 -27.28 9.95
N ILE A 897 -37.77 -28.33 9.43
CA ILE A 897 -37.60 -28.51 7.97
C ILE A 897 -38.97 -28.65 7.30
N ASP A 898 -39.40 -27.62 6.57
CA ASP A 898 -40.66 -27.62 5.83
C ASP A 898 -40.59 -26.88 4.47
N SER A 899 -41.74 -26.45 3.95
CA SER A 899 -41.81 -25.72 2.68
C SER A 899 -41.32 -24.26 2.74
N LEU A 900 -41.15 -23.70 3.94
CA LEU A 900 -40.67 -22.35 4.19
C LEU A 900 -39.17 -22.24 3.94
N ASP A 901 -38.41 -23.34 4.09
CA ASP A 901 -36.97 -23.41 3.78
C ASP A 901 -36.66 -23.47 2.27
N GLY A 902 -37.71 -23.47 1.44
CA GLY A 902 -37.58 -23.57 -0.01
C GLY A 902 -37.10 -24.94 -0.51
N GLY A 903 -36.94 -25.92 0.38
CA GLY A 903 -36.38 -27.24 0.04
C GLY A 903 -34.88 -27.19 -0.29
N PHE A 904 -34.16 -26.23 0.30
CA PHE A 904 -32.71 -26.09 0.14
C PHE A 904 -31.99 -27.33 0.69
N THR A 905 -30.98 -27.81 -0.04
CA THR A 905 -30.13 -28.91 0.39
C THR A 905 -28.67 -28.48 0.45
N SER A 906 -27.93 -29.01 1.42
CA SER A 906 -26.49 -28.76 1.58
C SER A 906 -25.71 -30.06 1.70
N LYS A 907 -24.48 -30.07 1.19
CA LYS A 907 -23.56 -31.21 1.33
C LYS A 907 -22.94 -31.20 2.72
N THR A 908 -22.97 -32.33 3.39
CA THR A 908 -22.45 -32.45 4.75
C THR A 908 -20.92 -32.32 4.77
N GLY A 909 -20.19 -33.07 3.93
CA GLY A 909 -18.73 -32.95 3.77
C GLY A 909 -17.96 -34.25 4.10
N TYR A 910 -16.65 -34.12 4.36
CA TYR A 910 -15.78 -35.27 4.63
C TYR A 910 -15.83 -35.70 6.11
N GLY A 911 -15.54 -36.98 6.37
CA GLY A 911 -15.24 -37.49 7.71
C GLY A 911 -13.77 -37.29 8.07
N THR A 912 -13.39 -37.30 9.35
CA THR A 912 -11.99 -37.26 9.81
C THR A 912 -11.76 -38.19 11.00
N GLN A 913 -10.69 -39.00 10.94
CA GLN A 913 -10.41 -39.97 12.00
C GLN A 913 -9.62 -39.32 13.16
N THR A 914 -10.34 -38.60 14.04
CA THR A 914 -9.86 -38.28 15.40
C THR A 914 -10.42 -39.23 16.46
N THR A 915 -11.56 -39.83 16.15
CA THR A 915 -12.38 -40.76 16.93
C THR A 915 -12.89 -41.88 16.01
N ASP A 916 -13.61 -42.87 16.56
CA ASP A 916 -14.23 -43.92 15.73
C ASP A 916 -15.58 -43.44 15.21
N ASP A 917 -15.87 -43.57 13.93
CA ASP A 917 -17.08 -43.02 13.33
C ASP A 917 -18.10 -44.12 12.99
N TRP A 918 -19.30 -44.04 13.57
CA TRP A 918 -20.38 -45.00 13.34
C TRP A 918 -21.46 -44.41 12.43
N TYR A 919 -21.81 -45.14 11.38
CA TYR A 919 -22.85 -44.76 10.43
C TYR A 919 -23.92 -45.85 10.33
N ALA A 920 -25.19 -45.47 10.38
CA ALA A 920 -26.31 -46.37 10.15
C ALA A 920 -26.73 -46.35 8.68
N VAL A 921 -26.85 -47.52 8.07
CA VAL A 921 -27.23 -47.70 6.65
C VAL A 921 -28.34 -48.74 6.51
N VAL A 922 -29.13 -48.60 5.45
CA VAL A 922 -30.23 -49.52 5.12
C VAL A 922 -29.75 -50.55 4.10
N VAL A 923 -30.07 -51.83 4.34
CA VAL A 923 -29.89 -52.93 3.39
C VAL A 923 -31.25 -53.51 3.05
N SER A 924 -31.61 -53.43 1.78
CA SER A 924 -32.96 -53.68 1.24
C SER A 924 -33.33 -55.17 1.17
N GLU A 925 -34.62 -55.47 1.05
CA GLU A 925 -35.08 -56.85 0.84
C GLU A 925 -34.53 -57.41 -0.49
N GLY A 926 -33.94 -58.61 -0.44
CA GLY A 926 -33.35 -59.26 -1.61
C GLY A 926 -31.84 -59.01 -1.78
N ALA A 927 -31.27 -58.07 -1.03
CA ALA A 927 -29.82 -57.87 -0.95
C ALA A 927 -29.12 -59.18 -0.58
N THR A 928 -28.00 -59.44 -1.24
CA THR A 928 -27.18 -60.62 -0.97
C THR A 928 -25.80 -60.27 -0.47
N GLN A 929 -25.32 -59.06 -0.78
CA GLN A 929 -24.06 -58.54 -0.27
C GLN A 929 -24.19 -57.05 0.05
N LEU A 930 -23.41 -56.59 1.03
CA LEU A 930 -23.15 -55.18 1.29
C LEU A 930 -21.70 -54.90 0.88
N SER A 931 -21.50 -54.01 -0.08
CA SER A 931 -20.18 -53.50 -0.49
C SER A 931 -19.93 -52.18 0.21
N VAL A 932 -18.70 -51.97 0.70
CA VAL A 932 -18.25 -50.70 1.27
C VAL A 932 -16.90 -50.36 0.63
N ASP A 933 -16.83 -49.17 0.05
CA ASP A 933 -15.62 -48.60 -0.55
C ASP A 933 -15.25 -47.34 0.25
N VAL A 934 -14.08 -47.34 0.88
CA VAL A 934 -13.54 -46.23 1.68
C VAL A 934 -12.37 -45.60 0.94
N GLU A 935 -12.33 -44.28 0.94
CA GLU A 935 -11.26 -43.46 0.38
C GLU A 935 -10.70 -42.53 1.45
N PHE A 936 -9.38 -42.55 1.61
CA PHE A 936 -8.69 -41.69 2.57
C PHE A 936 -7.40 -41.13 1.97
N PHE A 937 -6.93 -40.03 2.57
CA PHE A 937 -5.86 -39.21 1.99
C PHE A 937 -4.66 -39.14 2.93
N SER A 938 -3.45 -39.33 2.37
CA SER A 938 -2.16 -39.19 3.06
C SER A 938 -1.63 -37.77 2.97
N ASP A 939 -0.74 -37.39 3.90
CA ASP A 939 0.00 -36.13 3.82
C ASP A 939 0.91 -36.06 2.58
N ASN A 940 1.16 -34.83 2.13
CA ASN A 940 2.01 -34.51 1.00
C ASN A 940 3.39 -34.08 1.53
N ASP A 941 4.31 -35.03 1.74
CA ASP A 941 5.71 -34.78 2.13
C ASP A 941 6.63 -34.64 0.89
N THR A 942 6.12 -34.13 -0.23
CA THR A 942 6.91 -33.97 -1.46
C THR A 942 8.16 -33.12 -1.23
N GLY A 943 9.34 -33.73 -1.47
CA GLY A 943 10.63 -33.05 -1.39
C GLY A 943 11.47 -33.37 -0.16
N TYR A 944 11.01 -34.23 0.75
CA TYR A 944 11.76 -34.62 1.94
C TYR A 944 12.04 -36.13 2.04
N ASP A 945 13.24 -36.50 2.47
CA ASP A 945 13.64 -37.90 2.73
C ASP A 945 13.32 -38.28 4.21
N TYR A 946 12.07 -38.62 4.53
CA TYR A 946 11.65 -39.18 5.84
C TYR A 946 10.92 -40.52 5.69
N THR A 947 10.71 -41.25 6.80
CA THR A 947 9.84 -42.43 6.83
C THR A 947 8.39 -41.97 6.67
N PRO A 948 7.64 -42.50 5.69
CA PRO A 948 6.22 -42.17 5.52
C PRO A 948 5.44 -42.38 6.81
N ASP A 949 4.43 -41.55 7.04
CA ASP A 949 3.48 -41.75 8.12
C ASP A 949 2.69 -43.04 7.84
N ASP A 950 2.70 -43.98 8.79
CA ASP A 950 1.89 -45.20 8.73
C ASP A 950 0.42 -44.76 8.97
N LEU A 951 -0.32 -44.60 7.87
CA LEU A 951 -1.72 -44.20 7.85
C LEU A 951 -2.54 -45.41 7.38
N ASP A 952 -3.45 -45.88 8.23
CA ASP A 952 -4.29 -47.04 7.96
C ASP A 952 -5.71 -46.73 8.45
N VAL A 953 -6.68 -46.74 7.53
CA VAL A 953 -8.11 -46.59 7.83
C VAL A 953 -8.75 -47.94 7.59
N ASP A 954 -9.34 -48.49 8.65
CA ASP A 954 -10.05 -49.76 8.63
C ASP A 954 -11.55 -49.54 8.84
N PHE A 955 -12.35 -50.55 8.49
CA PHE A 955 -13.77 -50.50 8.80
C PHE A 955 -14.39 -51.86 9.15
N GLU A 956 -15.44 -51.79 9.97
CA GLU A 956 -16.23 -52.92 10.44
C GLU A 956 -17.70 -52.77 10.00
N VAL A 957 -18.35 -53.88 9.69
CA VAL A 957 -19.77 -53.92 9.34
C VAL A 957 -20.53 -54.73 10.38
N TYR A 958 -21.61 -54.17 10.93
CA TYR A 958 -22.49 -54.80 11.90
C TYR A 958 -23.92 -54.88 11.37
N PHE A 959 -24.67 -55.91 11.75
CA PHE A 959 -26.09 -56.05 11.47
C PHE A 959 -26.93 -55.89 12.74
N LEU A 960 -28.00 -55.09 12.70
CA LEU A 960 -28.97 -55.00 13.79
C LEU A 960 -29.89 -56.24 13.80
N ALA A 961 -29.45 -57.31 14.46
CA ALA A 961 -30.18 -58.57 14.47
C ALA A 961 -31.52 -58.50 15.24
N GLY A 962 -32.54 -59.19 14.70
CA GLY A 962 -33.90 -59.26 15.26
C GLY A 962 -34.07 -60.12 16.52
N ASN A 963 -35.24 -59.96 17.16
CA ASN A 963 -35.67 -60.57 18.43
C ASN A 963 -35.67 -62.13 18.44
N ASP A 964 -35.39 -62.74 19.61
CA ASP A 964 -35.49 -64.18 19.90
C ASP A 964 -36.93 -64.76 19.87
N GLY A 965 -37.94 -63.89 19.76
CA GLY A 965 -39.32 -64.25 19.52
C GLY A 965 -40.17 -64.49 20.78
N ASP A 966 -39.73 -64.09 21.99
CA ASP A 966 -40.54 -64.18 23.21
C ASP A 966 -41.25 -62.84 23.56
N PRO A 967 -42.59 -62.78 23.52
CA PRO A 967 -43.35 -61.57 23.84
C PRO A 967 -43.46 -61.23 25.34
N THR A 968 -42.71 -61.89 26.23
CA THR A 968 -42.78 -61.67 27.69
C THR A 968 -41.54 -61.03 28.32
N THR A 969 -40.46 -60.85 27.57
CA THR A 969 -39.24 -60.15 28.01
C THR A 969 -39.25 -58.68 27.56
N ALA A 970 -38.50 -57.81 28.26
CA ALA A 970 -38.23 -56.45 27.79
C ALA A 970 -37.24 -56.56 26.63
N ASP A 971 -37.80 -56.53 25.43
CA ASP A 971 -37.17 -56.74 24.13
C ASP A 971 -36.10 -55.66 23.82
N LEU A 972 -34.90 -56.08 23.41
CA LEU A 972 -33.75 -55.22 23.09
C LEU A 972 -32.92 -55.85 21.94
N ARG A 973 -32.88 -55.21 20.76
CA ARG A 973 -32.13 -55.61 19.54
C ARG A 973 -30.64 -55.24 19.65
N ARG A 974 -29.72 -55.99 19.01
CA ARG A 974 -28.26 -55.75 19.12
C ARG A 974 -27.52 -55.73 17.76
N PRO A 975 -26.52 -54.84 17.58
CA PRO A 975 -25.56 -54.93 16.48
C PRO A 975 -24.69 -56.20 16.60
N VAL A 976 -24.51 -56.93 15.50
CA VAL A 976 -23.67 -58.15 15.41
C VAL A 976 -22.63 -57.96 14.31
N LEU A 977 -21.35 -58.13 14.61
CA LEU A 977 -20.28 -58.02 13.63
C LEU A 977 -20.47 -59.05 12.51
N ILE A 978 -20.51 -58.56 11.27
CA ILE A 978 -20.60 -59.35 10.05
C ILE A 978 -19.19 -59.60 9.49
N GLY A 979 -18.34 -58.57 9.49
CA GLY A 979 -16.97 -58.70 9.03
C GLY A 979 -16.18 -57.40 9.12
N ARG A 980 -14.91 -57.50 8.72
CA ARG A 980 -13.92 -56.41 8.71
C ARG A 980 -13.29 -56.28 7.33
N SER A 981 -12.77 -55.10 6.99
CA SER A 981 -11.93 -54.82 5.83
C SER A 981 -10.70 -55.76 5.73
N THR A 982 -10.05 -56.07 6.85
CA THR A 982 -8.78 -56.82 6.89
C THR A 982 -8.87 -58.23 7.50
N THR A 983 -7.91 -59.11 7.16
CA THR A 983 -7.70 -60.44 7.79
C THR A 983 -6.53 -60.47 8.78
N ASP A 984 -5.93 -59.31 9.09
CA ASP A 984 -4.66 -59.21 9.84
C ASP A 984 -4.82 -59.29 11.37
N THR A 985 -5.88 -59.96 11.83
CA THR A 985 -6.08 -60.31 13.25
C THR A 985 -5.20 -61.49 13.67
N ASP A 986 -3.92 -61.46 13.32
CA ASP A 986 -2.93 -62.17 14.12
C ASP A 986 -2.52 -61.23 15.25
N GLU A 987 -3.25 -61.27 16.38
CA GLU A 987 -2.94 -60.53 17.61
C GLU A 987 -1.51 -60.83 18.14
N SER A 988 -0.79 -61.79 17.58
CA SER A 988 0.62 -62.04 17.88
C SER A 988 1.60 -61.05 17.22
N LEU A 989 1.12 -60.12 16.39
CA LEU A 989 1.91 -59.10 15.69
C LEU A 989 1.78 -57.68 16.25
N PHE A 990 1.28 -57.50 17.48
CA PHE A 990 1.52 -56.26 18.22
C PHE A 990 3.02 -56.15 18.60
N SER A 991 3.87 -55.77 17.65
CA SER A 991 5.21 -55.30 17.97
C SER A 991 5.14 -53.85 18.39
N SER A 992 5.56 -53.56 19.62
CA SER A 992 5.82 -52.21 20.14
C SER A 992 6.93 -51.46 19.38
N GLU A 993 7.39 -52.00 18.25
CA GLU A 993 8.31 -51.39 17.30
C GLU A 993 7.62 -51.53 15.94
N GLY A 994 7.16 -50.41 15.34
CA GLY A 994 6.51 -50.42 14.04
C GLY A 994 7.40 -51.08 12.98
N ILE A 995 7.04 -52.30 12.59
CA ILE A 995 7.72 -53.03 11.51
C ILE A 995 6.73 -53.25 10.39
N GLU A 996 6.99 -52.47 9.35
CA GLU A 996 6.77 -52.73 7.92
C GLU A 996 5.31 -52.80 7.46
N ALA A 997 4.69 -51.62 7.41
CA ALA A 997 3.89 -51.22 6.27
C ALA A 997 4.50 -51.80 4.98
N LYS A 998 3.70 -52.58 4.26
CA LYS A 998 4.11 -53.27 3.03
C LYS A 998 4.56 -52.24 1.96
N GLY A 999 5.86 -51.98 1.90
CA GLY A 999 6.57 -51.70 0.64
C GLY A 999 6.02 -50.57 -0.24
N ILE A 1000 5.59 -49.45 0.33
CA ILE A 1000 5.38 -48.21 -0.43
C ILE A 1000 6.68 -47.41 -0.37
N SER A 1001 7.37 -47.28 -1.51
CA SER A 1001 8.69 -46.63 -1.61
C SER A 1001 8.62 -45.16 -1.99
N ASP A 1002 7.42 -44.65 -2.26
CA ASP A 1002 7.17 -43.28 -2.70
C ASP A 1002 6.05 -42.71 -1.82
N ASP A 1003 6.30 -41.54 -1.25
CA ASP A 1003 5.27 -40.75 -0.59
C ASP A 1003 4.24 -40.32 -1.64
N ILE A 1004 3.00 -40.79 -1.47
CA ILE A 1004 1.96 -40.68 -2.48
C ILE A 1004 0.85 -39.78 -1.97
N THR A 1005 0.72 -38.61 -2.60
CA THR A 1005 -0.46 -37.73 -2.54
C THR A 1005 -1.71 -38.38 -3.15
N THR A 1006 -1.73 -39.69 -3.32
CA THR A 1006 -2.81 -40.40 -3.98
C THR A 1006 -3.75 -40.96 -2.94
N LYS A 1007 -5.02 -40.59 -3.06
CA LYS A 1007 -6.19 -41.36 -2.62
C LYS A 1007 -5.88 -42.84 -2.45
N ILE A 1008 -5.91 -43.30 -1.21
CA ILE A 1008 -5.81 -44.71 -0.83
C ILE A 1008 -7.24 -45.25 -0.74
N THR A 1009 -7.43 -46.50 -1.13
CA THR A 1009 -8.76 -47.13 -1.11
C THR A 1009 -8.73 -48.42 -0.30
N GLU A 1010 -9.69 -48.56 0.61
CA GLU A 1010 -9.96 -49.78 1.36
C GLU A 1010 -11.37 -50.26 0.98
N ASN A 1011 -11.55 -51.55 0.69
CA ASN A 1011 -12.83 -52.03 0.15
C ASN A 1011 -13.17 -53.41 0.71
N GLY A 1012 -14.44 -53.64 0.98
CA GLY A 1012 -14.95 -54.86 1.60
C GLY A 1012 -16.31 -55.25 1.06
N VAL A 1013 -16.54 -56.55 0.88
CA VAL A 1013 -17.84 -57.10 0.46
C VAL A 1013 -18.25 -58.16 1.46
N PHE A 1014 -19.42 -57.96 2.06
CA PHE A 1014 -19.93 -58.78 3.15
C PHE A 1014 -21.21 -59.48 2.69
N ASP A 1015 -21.30 -60.80 2.90
CA ASP A 1015 -22.53 -61.51 2.62
C ASP A 1015 -23.59 -61.08 3.65
N VAL A 1016 -24.78 -60.70 3.17
CA VAL A 1016 -25.93 -60.32 4.02
C VAL A 1016 -27.00 -61.39 3.94
N GLU A 1017 -27.52 -61.81 5.09
CA GLU A 1017 -28.54 -62.88 5.18
C GLU A 1017 -29.97 -62.34 5.33
N GLU A 1018 -30.11 -61.12 5.83
CA GLU A 1018 -31.38 -60.48 6.17
C GLU A 1018 -31.34 -58.98 5.82
N SER A 1019 -32.48 -58.44 5.39
CA SER A 1019 -32.67 -56.99 5.21
C SER A 1019 -32.88 -56.30 6.54
N GLY A 1020 -32.41 -55.07 6.69
CA GLY A 1020 -32.52 -54.32 7.94
C GLY A 1020 -31.48 -53.22 8.04
N ILE A 1021 -31.25 -52.74 9.26
CA ILE A 1021 -30.20 -51.76 9.54
C ILE A 1021 -28.86 -52.45 9.71
N TYR A 1022 -27.87 -51.90 9.05
CA TYR A 1022 -26.47 -52.23 9.24
C TYR A 1022 -25.73 -50.99 9.76
N PHE A 1023 -24.67 -51.21 10.51
CA PHE A 1023 -23.78 -50.14 10.95
C PHE A 1023 -22.42 -50.32 10.29
N ILE A 1024 -21.84 -49.23 9.83
CA ILE A 1024 -20.47 -49.17 9.33
C ILE A 1024 -19.69 -48.35 10.34
N ARG A 1025 -18.66 -48.96 10.94
CA ARG A 1025 -17.72 -48.27 11.82
C ARG A 1025 -16.44 -48.02 11.03
N ILE A 1026 -16.08 -46.77 10.81
CA ILE A 1026 -14.76 -46.38 10.32
C ILE A 1026 -13.88 -46.15 11.56
N TYR A 1027 -12.69 -46.75 11.58
CA TYR A 1027 -11.79 -46.67 12.73
C TYR A 1027 -10.32 -46.75 12.30
N TYR A 1028 -9.42 -46.52 13.26
CA TYR A 1028 -7.96 -46.59 13.12
C TYR A 1028 -7.30 -45.28 12.60
N ASP A 1029 -6.06 -45.03 13.05
CA ASP A 1029 -5.46 -43.69 13.08
C ASP A 1029 -5.00 -43.19 11.69
N ASN A 1030 -5.81 -42.34 11.06
CA ASN A 1030 -5.41 -41.53 9.91
C ASN A 1030 -4.95 -40.11 10.32
N ARG A 1031 -4.66 -39.87 11.60
CA ARG A 1031 -4.12 -38.60 12.14
C ARG A 1031 -4.91 -37.36 11.73
N SER A 1032 -6.24 -37.43 11.80
CA SER A 1032 -7.16 -36.34 11.42
C SER A 1032 -7.17 -35.99 9.92
N HIS A 1033 -6.65 -36.85 9.05
CA HIS A 1033 -6.81 -36.68 7.61
C HIS A 1033 -8.24 -37.05 7.19
N PRO A 1034 -8.77 -36.41 6.14
CA PRO A 1034 -10.13 -36.64 5.69
C PRO A 1034 -10.28 -38.05 5.10
N TYR A 1035 -11.47 -38.60 5.25
CA TYR A 1035 -11.93 -39.78 4.53
C TYR A 1035 -13.34 -39.57 3.99
N THR A 1036 -13.72 -40.40 3.04
CA THR A 1036 -15.09 -40.52 2.54
C THR A 1036 -15.33 -41.99 2.25
N PHE A 1037 -16.56 -42.46 2.40
CA PHE A 1037 -16.91 -43.82 1.98
C PHE A 1037 -18.22 -43.83 1.21
N LYS A 1038 -18.49 -44.98 0.59
CA LYS A 1038 -19.73 -45.29 -0.11
C LYS A 1038 -20.09 -46.73 0.20
N TRP A 1039 -21.38 -47.04 0.28
CA TRP A 1039 -21.89 -48.42 0.37
C TRP A 1039 -22.91 -48.72 -0.73
N ASP A 1040 -23.13 -50.00 -0.99
CA ASP A 1040 -24.06 -50.52 -2.01
C ASP A 1040 -24.59 -51.90 -1.58
N ASP A 1041 -25.91 -52.10 -1.58
CA ASP A 1041 -26.58 -53.31 -1.08
C ASP A 1041 -26.84 -54.42 -2.14
N VAL A 1042 -25.89 -54.59 -3.07
CA VAL A 1042 -25.84 -55.61 -4.14
C VAL A 1042 -26.95 -56.69 -4.12
N GLY A 1043 -27.93 -56.46 -5.00
CA GLY A 1043 -29.04 -57.37 -5.25
C GLY A 1043 -30.34 -57.00 -4.53
N GLY A 1044 -30.33 -55.95 -3.70
CA GLY A 1044 -31.52 -55.33 -3.14
C GLY A 1044 -32.47 -54.80 -4.21
N ASP A 1045 -33.77 -54.87 -3.94
CA ASP A 1045 -34.76 -54.09 -4.67
C ASP A 1045 -34.75 -52.67 -4.09
N ASP A 1046 -34.15 -51.70 -4.79
CA ASP A 1046 -34.18 -50.25 -4.48
C ASP A 1046 -35.64 -49.75 -4.46
N ASP A 1047 -36.27 -49.86 -3.28
CA ASP A 1047 -37.67 -49.52 -3.01
C ASP A 1047 -37.74 -48.57 -1.79
N PRO A 1048 -37.79 -47.25 -2.04
CA PRO A 1048 -37.75 -46.25 -0.97
C PRO A 1048 -38.92 -46.32 0.01
N VAL A 1049 -40.01 -47.03 -0.33
CA VAL A 1049 -41.14 -47.23 0.60
C VAL A 1049 -40.83 -48.36 1.59
N LEU A 1050 -40.11 -49.39 1.17
CA LEU A 1050 -39.67 -50.49 2.04
C LEU A 1050 -38.52 -50.05 2.93
N ASP A 1051 -37.58 -49.28 2.39
CA ASP A 1051 -36.44 -48.74 3.14
C ASP A 1051 -36.91 -47.80 4.25
N ALA A 1052 -37.84 -46.89 3.95
CA ALA A 1052 -38.45 -46.02 4.96
C ALA A 1052 -39.12 -46.79 6.11
N ALA A 1053 -39.65 -48.00 5.86
CA ALA A 1053 -40.23 -48.83 6.91
C ALA A 1053 -39.17 -49.49 7.80
N ILE A 1054 -38.00 -49.82 7.23
CA ILE A 1054 -36.83 -50.31 8.00
C ILE A 1054 -36.28 -49.17 8.87
N ILE A 1055 -36.18 -47.96 8.32
CA ILE A 1055 -35.72 -46.75 9.03
C ILE A 1055 -36.68 -46.38 10.16
N ASP A 1056 -37.99 -46.39 9.93
CA ASP A 1056 -38.97 -46.10 10.98
C ASP A 1056 -38.85 -47.09 12.16
N ASP A 1057 -38.59 -48.38 11.88
CA ASP A 1057 -38.34 -49.39 12.92
C ASP A 1057 -37.01 -49.17 13.66
N TYR A 1058 -36.00 -48.60 13.01
CA TYR A 1058 -34.73 -48.20 13.63
C TYR A 1058 -34.91 -47.02 14.58
N VAL A 1059 -35.44 -45.91 14.06
CA VAL A 1059 -35.56 -44.62 14.75
C VAL A 1059 -36.56 -44.70 15.90
N ASN A 1060 -37.71 -45.36 15.70
CA ASN A 1060 -38.78 -45.42 16.70
C ASN A 1060 -38.82 -46.71 17.52
N GLY A 1061 -38.05 -47.73 17.13
CA GLY A 1061 -38.01 -49.00 17.86
C GLY A 1061 -37.01 -48.96 19.02
N ARG A 1062 -37.29 -49.69 20.11
CA ARG A 1062 -36.33 -49.80 21.21
C ARG A 1062 -35.24 -50.80 20.87
N TRP A 1063 -33.99 -50.37 20.92
CA TRP A 1063 -32.82 -51.24 20.83
C TRP A 1063 -31.77 -50.75 21.83
N SER A 1064 -31.01 -51.68 22.39
CA SER A 1064 -29.85 -51.40 23.24
C SER A 1064 -28.98 -52.65 23.23
N ILE A 1065 -27.68 -52.50 23.48
CA ILE A 1065 -26.76 -53.64 23.56
C ILE A 1065 -27.19 -54.61 24.68
N VAL A 1066 -27.75 -55.77 24.29
CA VAL A 1066 -28.22 -56.80 25.23
C VAL A 1066 -27.50 -58.13 25.11
N ILE A 1067 -27.28 -58.65 26.32
CA ILE A 1067 -26.45 -59.76 26.74
C ILE A 1067 -27.01 -61.08 26.18
N PRO A 1068 -26.15 -62.03 25.77
CA PRO A 1068 -26.58 -63.29 25.17
C PRO A 1068 -27.61 -64.05 26.01
N SER A 1069 -28.62 -64.63 25.34
CA SER A 1069 -29.72 -65.39 25.96
C SER A 1069 -29.33 -66.80 26.45
N LYS A 1070 -28.05 -67.17 26.35
CA LYS A 1070 -27.58 -68.51 26.68
C LYS A 1070 -26.20 -68.45 27.32
N LEU A 1071 -26.17 -68.68 28.63
CA LEU A 1071 -24.95 -68.67 29.44
C LEU A 1071 -24.90 -69.98 30.24
N PRO A 1072 -23.71 -70.62 30.37
CA PRO A 1072 -23.63 -71.98 30.86
C PRO A 1072 -24.01 -72.07 32.35
N GLY A 1073 -25.08 -72.82 32.62
CA GLY A 1073 -25.50 -73.23 33.95
C GLY A 1073 -24.95 -74.59 34.41
N ASP A 1074 -23.92 -75.14 33.75
CA ASP A 1074 -23.38 -76.47 34.07
C ASP A 1074 -21.90 -76.43 34.49
N GLU A 1075 -21.50 -77.44 35.29
CA GLU A 1075 -20.19 -77.61 35.94
C GLU A 1075 -19.00 -77.41 34.99
N ILE A 1076 -18.14 -76.44 35.30
CA ILE A 1076 -16.82 -76.24 34.67
C ILE A 1076 -15.97 -77.49 34.95
N GLU A 1077 -15.63 -78.30 33.93
CA GLU A 1077 -14.77 -79.48 34.11
C GLU A 1077 -13.33 -79.10 34.49
N ASN A 1078 -12.82 -77.98 33.96
CA ASN A 1078 -11.51 -77.41 34.30
C ASN A 1078 -11.49 -75.87 34.06
N PRO A 1079 -11.28 -75.03 35.09
CA PRO A 1079 -11.30 -73.58 34.97
C PRO A 1079 -10.17 -72.98 34.13
N TYR A 1080 -9.09 -73.72 33.88
CA TYR A 1080 -7.91 -73.22 33.14
C TYR A 1080 -7.84 -73.69 31.69
N ASP A 1081 -8.82 -74.47 31.24
CA ASP A 1081 -8.95 -74.76 29.81
C ASP A 1081 -9.56 -73.54 29.10
N ASN A 1082 -9.42 -73.52 27.79
CA ASN A 1082 -9.97 -72.52 26.88
C ASN A 1082 -10.53 -73.31 25.69
N LEU A 1083 -11.85 -73.44 25.65
CA LEU A 1083 -12.57 -74.46 24.87
C LEU A 1083 -12.81 -74.04 23.41
N ASP A 1084 -13.01 -72.76 23.17
CA ASP A 1084 -13.12 -72.10 21.86
C ASP A 1084 -11.78 -71.55 21.35
N GLY A 1085 -10.81 -71.32 22.24
CA GLY A 1085 -9.44 -70.97 21.91
C GLY A 1085 -9.18 -69.48 21.78
N ASP A 1086 -10.01 -68.63 22.39
CA ASP A 1086 -9.84 -67.17 22.43
C ASP A 1086 -8.86 -66.72 23.54
N ASP A 1087 -8.93 -65.49 24.03
CA ASP A 1087 -8.06 -65.00 25.12
C ASP A 1087 -8.60 -65.30 26.53
N TYR A 1088 -9.80 -65.85 26.63
CA TYR A 1088 -10.54 -66.02 27.87
C TYR A 1088 -10.57 -67.50 28.32
N PRO A 1089 -9.80 -67.87 29.35
CA PRO A 1089 -9.93 -69.20 29.93
C PRO A 1089 -11.30 -69.38 30.59
N ASN A 1090 -11.77 -70.63 30.72
CA ASN A 1090 -13.09 -71.00 31.24
C ASN A 1090 -13.47 -70.34 32.59
N TRP A 1091 -12.50 -69.98 33.44
CA TRP A 1091 -12.77 -69.22 34.66
C TRP A 1091 -13.13 -67.76 34.38
N ALA A 1092 -12.45 -67.11 33.43
CA ALA A 1092 -12.72 -65.74 33.00
C ALA A 1092 -14.10 -65.69 32.35
N GLU A 1093 -14.36 -66.67 31.47
CA GLU A 1093 -15.65 -66.95 30.87
C GLU A 1093 -16.78 -67.03 31.91
N TYR A 1094 -16.59 -67.85 32.95
CA TYR A 1094 -17.58 -68.02 34.01
C TYR A 1094 -17.81 -66.76 34.85
N VAL A 1095 -16.74 -66.06 35.24
CA VAL A 1095 -16.85 -64.90 36.14
C VAL A 1095 -17.36 -63.66 35.43
N LEU A 1096 -17.13 -63.55 34.13
CA LEU A 1096 -17.64 -62.48 33.27
C LEU A 1096 -18.98 -62.84 32.61
N GLY A 1097 -19.42 -64.09 32.72
CA GLY A 1097 -20.72 -64.50 32.19
C GLY A 1097 -20.73 -64.54 30.66
N LEU A 1098 -19.74 -65.23 30.10
CA LEU A 1098 -19.49 -65.44 28.67
C LEU A 1098 -19.75 -66.92 28.29
N ASP A 1099 -19.71 -67.26 27.00
CA ASP A 1099 -19.96 -68.62 26.50
C ASP A 1099 -18.66 -69.30 26.08
N SER A 1100 -18.10 -70.08 26.99
CA SER A 1100 -16.89 -70.92 26.81
C SER A 1100 -16.86 -71.88 25.60
N THR A 1101 -17.86 -71.88 24.72
CA THR A 1101 -17.86 -72.66 23.48
C THR A 1101 -17.81 -71.79 22.22
N VAL A 1102 -17.76 -70.47 22.37
CA VAL A 1102 -17.80 -69.48 21.30
C VAL A 1102 -16.72 -68.44 21.60
N ALA A 1103 -15.82 -68.22 20.65
CA ALA A 1103 -14.77 -67.22 20.82
C ALA A 1103 -15.38 -65.81 21.05
N ASP A 1104 -15.01 -65.19 22.16
CA ASP A 1104 -15.48 -63.90 22.61
C ASP A 1104 -14.39 -62.83 22.38
N LEU A 1105 -14.78 -61.64 21.90
CA LEU A 1105 -13.85 -60.56 21.52
C LEU A 1105 -13.94 -59.34 22.44
N GLN A 1106 -15.09 -59.08 23.08
CA GLN A 1106 -15.29 -57.90 23.91
C GLN A 1106 -16.19 -58.19 25.12
N ILE A 1107 -15.63 -57.96 26.31
CA ILE A 1107 -16.27 -58.24 27.60
C ILE A 1107 -16.74 -56.96 28.32
N ILE A 1108 -16.40 -55.80 27.75
CA ILE A 1108 -16.52 -54.48 28.34
C ILE A 1108 -17.23 -53.53 27.39
N GLU A 1109 -18.15 -52.77 27.95
CA GLU A 1109 -19.00 -51.79 27.31
C GLU A 1109 -18.52 -50.40 27.72
N HIS A 1110 -18.52 -49.48 26.77
CA HIS A 1110 -18.31 -48.06 26.99
C HIS A 1110 -19.48 -47.27 26.41
N SER A 1111 -19.94 -46.27 27.14
CA SER A 1111 -20.99 -45.37 26.70
C SER A 1111 -20.86 -44.06 27.46
N VAL A 1112 -21.82 -43.17 27.31
CA VAL A 1112 -21.94 -41.99 28.17
C VAL A 1112 -23.06 -42.20 29.18
N LEU A 1113 -22.90 -41.63 30.36
CA LEU A 1113 -23.88 -41.68 31.44
C LEU A 1113 -24.11 -40.27 32.02
N GLU A 1114 -25.35 -39.79 31.91
CA GLU A 1114 -25.78 -38.52 32.50
C GLU A 1114 -26.25 -38.68 33.95
N ILE A 1115 -25.76 -37.80 34.84
CA ILE A 1115 -26.17 -37.71 36.24
C ILE A 1115 -26.43 -36.25 36.59
N GLU A 1116 -27.70 -35.89 36.80
CA GLU A 1116 -28.13 -34.52 37.14
C GLU A 1116 -27.64 -33.46 36.12
N GLY A 1117 -27.66 -33.78 34.81
CA GLY A 1117 -27.18 -32.89 33.75
C GLY A 1117 -25.66 -32.84 33.60
N VAL A 1118 -24.93 -33.78 34.19
CA VAL A 1118 -23.47 -33.89 34.06
C VAL A 1118 -23.10 -35.27 33.56
N GLU A 1119 -22.37 -35.33 32.46
CA GLU A 1119 -22.03 -36.58 31.79
C GLU A 1119 -20.65 -37.12 32.16
N TYR A 1120 -20.56 -38.43 32.19
CA TYR A 1120 -19.35 -39.17 32.54
C TYR A 1120 -19.16 -40.31 31.55
N TYR A 1121 -17.90 -40.63 31.23
CA TYR A 1121 -17.61 -41.88 30.53
C TYR A 1121 -18.09 -43.05 31.37
N GLN A 1122 -18.98 -43.85 30.81
CA GLN A 1122 -19.48 -45.08 31.38
C GLN A 1122 -18.60 -46.25 30.96
N PHE A 1123 -18.35 -47.13 31.92
CA PHE A 1123 -17.71 -48.42 31.71
C PHE A 1123 -18.58 -49.50 32.33
N SER A 1124 -19.15 -50.39 31.53
CA SER A 1124 -19.92 -51.53 32.03
C SER A 1124 -19.30 -52.86 31.64
N PHE A 1125 -19.55 -53.87 32.46
CA PHE A 1125 -19.16 -55.25 32.16
C PHE A 1125 -20.10 -56.19 32.89
N LEU A 1126 -20.16 -57.42 32.41
CA LEU A 1126 -20.92 -58.47 33.06
C LEU A 1126 -20.11 -59.16 34.15
N ARG A 1127 -20.77 -59.52 35.24
CA ARG A 1127 -20.19 -60.46 36.19
C ARG A 1127 -21.21 -61.45 36.70
N ASN A 1128 -20.72 -62.64 37.02
CA ASN A 1128 -21.48 -63.63 37.75
C ASN A 1128 -21.60 -63.24 39.23
N VAL A 1129 -22.83 -63.14 39.75
CA VAL A 1129 -23.10 -62.73 41.13
C VAL A 1129 -22.49 -63.71 42.14
N ASN A 1130 -22.31 -64.98 41.75
CA ASN A 1130 -21.71 -66.02 42.58
C ASN A 1130 -20.17 -65.92 42.60
N ALA A 1131 -19.53 -65.25 41.63
CA ALA A 1131 -18.06 -65.14 41.55
C ALA A 1131 -17.47 -64.42 42.77
N MET A 1132 -18.13 -63.35 43.25
CA MET A 1132 -17.70 -62.68 44.49
C MET A 1132 -17.79 -63.60 45.72
N GLY A 1133 -18.77 -64.49 45.75
CA GLY A 1133 -18.93 -65.50 46.81
C GLY A 1133 -17.84 -66.58 46.79
N LEU A 1134 -17.21 -66.78 45.63
CA LEU A 1134 -16.07 -67.67 45.42
C LEU A 1134 -14.72 -66.98 45.63
N GLY A 1135 -14.70 -65.67 45.93
CA GLY A 1135 -13.50 -64.91 46.28
C GLY A 1135 -12.82 -64.17 45.13
N TYR A 1136 -13.47 -64.05 43.97
CA TYR A 1136 -12.97 -63.21 42.87
C TYR A 1136 -13.19 -61.73 43.17
N GLU A 1137 -12.20 -60.89 42.85
CA GLU A 1137 -12.26 -59.44 43.04
C GLU A 1137 -12.26 -58.71 41.69
N PHE A 1138 -13.22 -57.81 41.50
CA PHE A 1138 -13.33 -56.98 40.29
C PHE A 1138 -12.93 -55.55 40.63
N THR A 1139 -11.95 -55.01 39.92
CA THR A 1139 -11.50 -53.62 40.07
C THR A 1139 -11.50 -52.92 38.73
N VAL A 1140 -12.21 -51.80 38.62
CA VAL A 1140 -12.12 -50.92 37.45
C VAL A 1140 -11.17 -49.79 37.75
N GLN A 1141 -10.05 -49.77 37.03
CA GLN A 1141 -9.08 -48.68 37.09
C GLN A 1141 -9.32 -47.70 35.97
N GLU A 1142 -8.92 -46.46 36.20
CA GLU A 1142 -8.98 -45.42 35.18
C GLU A 1142 -7.63 -44.73 35.02
N SER A 1143 -7.37 -44.23 33.82
CA SER A 1143 -6.19 -43.47 33.47
C SER A 1143 -6.51 -42.50 32.35
N THR A 1144 -5.78 -41.39 32.25
CA THR A 1144 -5.97 -40.40 31.19
C THR A 1144 -4.86 -40.49 30.14
N ASN A 1145 -3.88 -41.37 30.36
CA ASN A 1145 -2.69 -41.52 29.52
C ASN A 1145 -2.22 -42.98 29.42
N LEU A 1146 -3.13 -43.95 29.57
CA LEU A 1146 -2.86 -45.40 29.56
C LEU A 1146 -1.87 -45.91 30.63
N ASN A 1147 -1.35 -45.04 31.51
CA ASN A 1147 -0.52 -45.46 32.65
C ASN A 1147 -1.38 -45.76 33.89
N PHE A 1148 -1.92 -46.99 33.94
CA PHE A 1148 -2.83 -47.40 35.01
C PHE A 1148 -2.12 -47.57 36.36
N GLY A 1149 -2.34 -46.60 37.25
CA GLY A 1149 -1.93 -46.62 38.65
C GLY A 1149 -2.97 -47.26 39.57
N SER A 1150 -3.07 -46.77 40.82
CA SER A 1150 -4.08 -47.22 41.79
C SER A 1150 -5.41 -46.45 41.70
N LYS A 1151 -5.60 -45.61 40.68
CA LYS A 1151 -6.81 -44.78 40.48
C LYS A 1151 -7.93 -45.71 39.99
N GLN A 1152 -9.09 -45.64 40.65
CA GLN A 1152 -10.26 -46.47 40.34
C GLN A 1152 -11.39 -45.60 39.80
N ALA A 1153 -12.13 -46.15 38.84
CA ALA A 1153 -13.37 -45.56 38.36
C ALA A 1153 -14.43 -45.57 39.47
N VAL A 1154 -15.44 -44.73 39.36
CA VAL A 1154 -16.53 -44.62 40.34
C VAL A 1154 -17.60 -45.64 40.02
N TYR A 1155 -17.86 -46.58 40.93
CA TYR A 1155 -19.03 -47.46 40.81
C TYR A 1155 -20.31 -46.61 40.78
N TYR A 1156 -21.12 -46.79 39.76
CA TYR A 1156 -22.35 -46.04 39.56
C TYR A 1156 -23.58 -46.88 39.95
N ASP A 1157 -23.83 -47.96 39.21
CA ASP A 1157 -25.00 -48.80 39.42
C ASP A 1157 -24.72 -50.25 39.02
N LYS A 1158 -25.69 -51.12 39.23
CA LYS A 1158 -25.71 -52.48 38.70
C LYS A 1158 -27.11 -52.91 38.32
N GLU A 1159 -27.20 -53.66 37.24
CA GLU A 1159 -28.45 -54.18 36.71
C GLU A 1159 -28.45 -55.70 36.82
N THR A 1160 -29.48 -56.26 37.49
CA THR A 1160 -29.62 -57.72 37.58
C THR A 1160 -30.23 -58.25 36.29
N ILE A 1161 -29.62 -59.29 35.72
CA ILE A 1161 -30.11 -59.92 34.51
C ILE A 1161 -31.15 -60.98 34.90
N ALA A 1162 -32.41 -60.74 34.51
CA ALA A 1162 -33.52 -61.61 34.87
C ALA A 1162 -33.27 -63.06 34.44
N ASP A 1163 -33.66 -64.02 35.28
CA ASP A 1163 -33.54 -65.46 35.05
C ASP A 1163 -32.10 -66.00 34.84
N THR A 1164 -31.07 -65.23 35.22
CA THR A 1164 -29.66 -65.65 35.24
C THR A 1164 -28.99 -65.35 36.59
N ASP A 1165 -27.78 -65.88 36.81
CA ASP A 1165 -26.90 -65.52 37.93
C ASP A 1165 -25.93 -64.36 37.55
N LEU A 1166 -26.28 -63.51 36.59
CA LEU A 1166 -25.44 -62.40 36.16
C LEU A 1166 -25.99 -61.03 36.57
N GLU A 1167 -25.08 -60.07 36.72
CA GLU A 1167 -25.38 -58.66 36.80
C GLU A 1167 -24.45 -57.85 35.90
N ARG A 1168 -24.98 -56.81 35.25
CA ARG A 1168 -24.20 -55.78 34.59
C ARG A 1168 -23.74 -54.78 35.64
N VAL A 1169 -22.45 -54.54 35.72
CA VAL A 1169 -21.85 -53.62 36.69
C VAL A 1169 -21.43 -52.38 35.95
N ILE A 1170 -21.91 -51.23 36.40
CA ILE A 1170 -21.70 -49.95 35.73
C ILE A 1170 -20.77 -49.10 36.59
N TYR A 1171 -19.69 -48.65 35.98
CA TYR A 1171 -18.77 -47.66 36.50
C TYR A 1171 -18.85 -46.42 35.63
N ARG A 1172 -18.41 -45.30 36.19
CA ARG A 1172 -18.19 -44.07 35.48
C ARG A 1172 -16.81 -43.51 35.78
N SER A 1173 -16.31 -42.63 34.93
CA SER A 1173 -15.10 -41.84 35.21
C SER A 1173 -15.25 -41.06 36.51
N THR A 1174 -14.13 -40.84 37.21
CA THR A 1174 -14.12 -40.02 38.44
C THR A 1174 -14.44 -38.56 38.19
N LYS A 1175 -14.13 -38.07 36.99
CA LYS A 1175 -14.40 -36.72 36.53
C LYS A 1175 -15.41 -36.71 35.39
N PRO A 1176 -16.22 -35.65 35.27
CA PRO A 1176 -17.03 -35.39 34.09
C PRO A 1176 -16.17 -35.36 32.82
N ILE A 1177 -16.82 -35.58 31.67
CA ILE A 1177 -16.18 -35.49 30.36
C ILE A 1177 -15.55 -34.09 30.17
N ASP A 1178 -16.25 -33.02 30.55
CA ASP A 1178 -15.77 -31.63 30.45
C ASP A 1178 -14.46 -31.35 31.21
N ASP A 1179 -14.29 -31.99 32.37
CA ASP A 1179 -13.11 -31.81 33.22
C ASP A 1179 -11.92 -32.67 32.77
N GLU A 1180 -12.19 -33.70 31.97
CA GLU A 1180 -11.22 -34.70 31.53
C GLU A 1180 -11.71 -35.41 30.25
N PRO A 1181 -11.46 -34.83 29.05
CA PRO A 1181 -12.05 -35.25 27.77
C PRO A 1181 -11.47 -36.56 27.22
N ARG A 1182 -10.67 -37.28 28.02
CA ARG A 1182 -10.13 -38.60 27.68
C ARG A 1182 -10.01 -39.44 28.95
N CYS A 1183 -10.64 -40.61 28.96
CA CYS A 1183 -10.54 -41.56 30.06
C CYS A 1183 -10.47 -43.00 29.56
N PHE A 1184 -9.38 -43.69 29.89
CA PHE A 1184 -9.17 -45.11 29.63
C PHE A 1184 -9.56 -45.91 30.86
N PHE A 1185 -10.30 -47.00 30.66
CA PHE A 1185 -10.65 -47.94 31.72
C PHE A 1185 -9.87 -49.25 31.59
N ARG A 1186 -9.57 -49.86 32.74
CA ARG A 1186 -9.02 -51.22 32.81
C ARG A 1186 -9.77 -52.01 33.85
N LEU A 1187 -10.48 -53.05 33.40
CA LEU A 1187 -11.00 -54.07 34.30
C LEU A 1187 -9.88 -55.03 34.72
N VAL A 1188 -9.70 -55.17 36.02
CA VAL A 1188 -8.80 -56.15 36.63
C VAL A 1188 -9.64 -57.12 37.42
N VAL A 1189 -9.65 -58.38 36.99
CA VAL A 1189 -10.28 -59.48 37.71
C VAL A 1189 -9.19 -60.32 38.39
N ASN A 1190 -9.16 -60.32 39.72
CA ASN A 1190 -8.22 -61.12 40.49
C ASN A 1190 -8.86 -62.43 40.93
N GLU A 1191 -8.19 -63.55 40.67
CA GLU A 1191 -8.55 -64.86 41.22
C GLU A 1191 -8.26 -64.93 42.74
N PRO A 1192 -8.99 -65.75 43.52
CA PRO A 1192 -8.76 -65.92 44.95
C PRO A 1192 -7.38 -66.55 45.24
N ALA A 1193 -6.68 -66.04 46.25
CA ALA A 1193 -5.32 -66.50 46.62
C ALA A 1193 -5.24 -67.92 47.23
N GLU A 1194 -6.36 -68.56 47.56
CA GLU A 1194 -6.40 -69.96 48.05
C GLU A 1194 -7.30 -70.81 47.14
N GLN A 1195 -6.68 -71.53 46.20
CA GLN A 1195 -7.29 -72.68 45.55
C GLN A 1195 -7.60 -73.75 46.61
N LEU A 1196 -8.88 -73.94 46.93
CA LEU A 1196 -9.36 -75.14 47.61
C LEU A 1196 -10.25 -75.91 46.64
N GLU A 1197 -9.66 -77.00 46.13
CA GLU A 1197 -10.22 -78.15 45.40
C GLU A 1197 -11.67 -78.07 44.90
#